data_AF-A0A5J4VPJ5-F1
#
_entry.id   AF-A0A5J4VPJ5-F1
#
_cell.length_a   1.000
_cell.length_b   1.000
_cell.length_c   1.000
_cell.angle_alpha   90.00
_cell.angle_beta   90.00
_cell.angle_gamma   90.00
#
_symmetry.space_group_name_H-M   'P 1'
#
loop_
_entity.id
_entity.type
_entity.pdbx_description
1 polymer ?
#
loop_
_entity_poly.entity_id
_entity_poly.type
_entity_poly.pdbx_seq_one_letter_code
_entity_poly.pdbx_strand_id
1 'polypeptide(L)'
;MLLIIALVTISFGWPFTNLFSLTFTKHKQIDKETNHINPSQVPFRNQTSANQFRTSNTYRSFAKSRKMSNIDITRLYFDDESIDQSYTVTVDYLKVDLETYYTGSAKIADFIPLNKTASTNDKSFYVIPINNFDNLKTNYALNENEKACDIVNDIHYYCYFGFYGYSVFAITNSDIAPSITGLVANGPSKYEFINVPPRETDNYFTNRTISKQCNTYDYYEYYLSYALKSSGIYDTQCRSNEQIPSDGTKCSNGTNPFSLLKGYQEGLFVDQDANAIKDLLIRFGVVYLYQFGLTIGWENDQWICVEEGYNGKYTIIHYQISQYIYMDGIVIFNKDKTYNNMEQCKSNAVPANSCLCNLQFHPAACTCSPNPEDLTGLSISLCKCLPLVDKRNDCIPKNCSNEQIPSQGCFCNRNFHPQNCTCPSNSNLKDIPISICGCQSSGDPREQCKICQGNIYDQVDPGSCTCGLNWEHHPTGCLCADQDDYNCVCSANQSYYCQTVCEQGQFPDYDDCLCRANDNICKDGPLPCTQQYHPRSCKCPHEADDLINVPKRICGCVYEDQREECQEGAIYYLVGTIDDNRVLELDYNKFDFELGNPVDFTKIADYEPYKEGISASDSSFLSISKEDFEKLKLTKALTQNEKKCEIVQQTREFYSCLGIVAKIMSDVDIAPSATYMVAAGPNKITISNVPQNEKEQFSDIEISQSCYDELVQFSLQFGLPKIGISDSTCFPNTGIPADVTKCADGKTTPEFHLKDYSTGGFEQANVKTMKEMLIRFGMVYTYYGIIIGWEDNNWVVAEQEYDTSYTLKTQRIYDIDYIGILFLKVKEQLPLDEEIKRSGLSTGALVGIIVAVLVVVAAIVVIIIVILYYLV
;
A
#
# COMPACT_ATOMS: atom_id res chain seq x y z
N MET A 1 20.68 -16.38 -56.67
CA MET A 1 20.69 -14.95 -57.07
C MET A 1 19.83 -14.22 -56.05
N LEU A 2 20.41 -13.75 -54.95
CA LEU A 2 21.06 -12.42 -54.80
C LEU A 2 19.98 -11.34 -54.55
N LEU A 3 20.02 -10.44 -53.56
CA LEU A 3 20.97 -10.04 -52.52
C LEU A 3 20.24 -8.98 -51.63
N ILE A 4 20.14 -9.11 -50.28
CA ILE A 4 20.85 -8.43 -49.15
C ILE A 4 20.83 -6.86 -49.05
N ILE A 5 20.70 -6.37 -47.79
CA ILE A 5 21.22 -5.12 -47.11
C ILE A 5 20.22 -3.92 -47.03
N ALA A 6 19.98 -3.16 -45.94
CA ALA A 6 20.70 -2.86 -44.68
C ALA A 6 19.80 -2.33 -43.53
N LEU A 7 20.37 -2.45 -42.32
CA LEU A 7 20.22 -1.69 -41.05
C LEU A 7 19.86 -0.19 -41.13
N VAL A 8 19.01 0.28 -40.20
CA VAL A 8 19.24 1.48 -39.36
C VAL A 8 18.60 1.28 -37.98
N THR A 9 19.42 1.50 -36.96
CA THR A 9 19.13 1.63 -35.52
C THR A 9 18.34 2.90 -35.21
N ILE A 10 17.24 2.79 -34.45
CA ILE A 10 16.78 3.87 -33.56
C ILE A 10 16.33 3.23 -32.25
N SER A 11 17.14 3.43 -31.21
CA SER A 11 16.80 3.14 -29.83
C SER A 11 16.01 4.33 -29.28
N PHE A 12 14.70 4.16 -29.04
CA PHE A 12 13.95 5.03 -28.15
C PHE A 12 13.57 4.20 -26.93
N GLY A 13 14.23 4.50 -25.81
CA GLY A 13 13.85 4.01 -24.50
C GLY A 13 12.61 4.75 -24.01
N TRP A 14 11.58 4.01 -23.66
CA TRP A 14 10.43 4.46 -22.89
C TRP A 14 10.37 3.53 -21.67
N PRO A 15 10.43 4.03 -20.42
CA PRO A 15 10.12 3.21 -19.27
C PRO A 15 8.60 3.24 -19.08
N PHE A 16 7.95 2.09 -19.32
CA PHE A 16 6.65 1.79 -18.74
C PHE A 16 6.89 0.82 -17.60
N THR A 17 6.40 1.14 -16.40
CA THR A 17 5.94 0.15 -15.40
C THR A 17 5.30 0.90 -14.23
N ASN A 18 3.97 0.77 -14.12
CA ASN A 18 3.27 0.75 -12.84
C ASN A 18 1.91 0.09 -13.08
N LEU A 19 1.84 -1.23 -12.85
CA LEU A 19 0.60 -2.00 -12.93
C LEU A 19 0.56 -2.99 -11.76
N PHE A 20 0.53 -2.48 -10.53
CA PHE A 20 0.26 -3.28 -9.34
C PHE A 20 -0.62 -2.52 -8.34
N SER A 21 -1.93 -2.78 -8.43
CA SER A 21 -2.82 -2.82 -7.28
C SER A 21 -3.95 -3.79 -7.62
N LEU A 22 -3.77 -5.06 -7.29
CA LEU A 22 -4.84 -6.06 -7.30
C LEU A 22 -4.84 -6.78 -5.96
N THR A 23 -5.48 -6.13 -4.99
CA THR A 23 -6.29 -6.71 -3.91
C THR A 23 -6.82 -5.55 -3.06
N PHE A 24 -8.12 -5.23 -3.17
CA PHE A 24 -8.85 -4.44 -2.18
C PHE A 24 -10.24 -5.04 -1.99
N THR A 25 -10.46 -5.76 -0.90
CA THR A 25 -11.80 -5.94 -0.33
C THR A 25 -12.12 -4.73 0.55
N LYS A 26 -13.07 -3.89 0.14
CA LYS A 26 -13.74 -2.94 1.03
C LYS A 26 -14.69 -3.73 1.92
N HIS A 27 -14.33 -3.96 3.18
CA HIS A 27 -15.27 -4.47 4.18
C HIS A 27 -15.93 -3.32 4.94
N LYS A 28 -17.26 -3.26 4.85
CA LYS A 28 -18.13 -2.38 5.63
C LYS A 28 -18.42 -3.08 6.96
N GLN A 29 -17.77 -2.66 8.04
CA GLN A 29 -18.05 -3.18 9.38
C GLN A 29 -19.40 -2.66 9.89
N ILE A 30 -20.26 -3.56 10.35
CA ILE A 30 -21.47 -3.28 11.12
C ILE A 30 -21.12 -3.52 12.58
N ASP A 31 -21.14 -2.48 13.40
CA ASP A 31 -20.90 -2.57 14.84
C ASP A 31 -22.06 -3.28 15.55
N LYS A 32 -21.73 -4.28 16.38
CA LYS A 32 -22.61 -4.78 17.43
C LYS A 32 -21.81 -5.09 18.69
N GLU A 33 -22.16 -4.42 19.78
CA GLU A 33 -21.59 -4.57 21.12
C GLU A 33 -21.61 -6.02 21.63
N THR A 34 -20.55 -6.46 22.32
CA THR A 34 -20.66 -7.23 23.58
C THR A 34 -19.32 -7.41 24.35
N ASN A 35 -19.33 -6.86 25.58
CA ASN A 35 -18.67 -7.22 26.85
C ASN A 35 -17.41 -8.11 26.97
N HIS A 36 -16.45 -7.54 27.73
CA HIS A 36 -15.23 -8.06 28.36
C HIS A 36 -15.24 -9.49 28.93
N ILE A 37 -14.18 -10.28 28.62
CA ILE A 37 -13.49 -11.21 29.56
C ILE A 37 -11.97 -11.34 29.23
N ASN A 38 -11.14 -10.90 30.18
CA ASN A 38 -9.79 -11.30 30.66
C ASN A 38 -8.71 -11.91 29.70
N PRO A 39 -7.51 -11.28 29.55
CA PRO A 39 -6.37 -11.82 28.81
C PRO A 39 -5.29 -12.42 29.73
N SER A 40 -5.15 -13.74 29.72
CA SER A 40 -3.88 -14.40 30.05
C SER A 40 -3.78 -15.66 29.21
N GLN A 41 -2.70 -15.76 28.42
CA GLN A 41 -2.29 -16.89 27.57
C GLN A 41 -2.78 -16.90 26.12
N VAL A 42 -2.10 -16.13 25.25
CA VAL A 42 -1.87 -16.50 23.82
C VAL A 42 -0.53 -15.87 23.37
N PRO A 43 0.40 -16.63 22.74
CA PRO A 43 1.63 -16.09 22.16
C PRO A 43 1.43 -15.54 20.74
N PHE A 44 2.07 -14.42 20.44
CA PHE A 44 1.86 -13.57 19.27
C PHE A 44 2.67 -13.96 18.02
N ARG A 45 2.05 -13.53 16.91
CA ARG A 45 2.25 -13.75 15.48
C ARG A 45 3.38 -12.89 14.89
N ASN A 46 4.10 -13.41 13.90
CA ASN A 46 4.95 -12.60 13.01
C ASN A 46 4.12 -12.05 11.85
N GLN A 47 4.14 -10.73 11.69
CA GLN A 47 3.46 -10.00 10.62
C GLN A 47 4.47 -9.61 9.53
N THR A 48 4.39 -10.23 8.36
CA THR A 48 4.76 -9.60 7.08
C THR A 48 3.59 -8.71 6.66
N SER A 49 3.48 -7.54 7.27
CA SER A 49 2.39 -6.57 7.07
C SER A 49 2.87 -5.23 6.50
N ALA A 50 3.87 -5.21 5.61
CA ALA A 50 4.35 -3.96 5.01
C ALA A 50 3.31 -3.27 4.07
N ASN A 51 2.27 -3.98 3.61
CA ASN A 51 1.27 -3.43 2.67
C ASN A 51 -0.12 -3.14 3.27
N GLN A 52 -0.34 -3.42 4.56
CA GLN A 52 -1.58 -3.02 5.27
C GLN A 52 -1.43 -1.71 6.07
N PHE A 53 -0.27 -1.07 6.02
CA PHE A 53 -0.01 0.23 6.68
C PHE A 53 -0.15 1.45 5.75
N ARG A 54 -0.81 1.34 4.60
CA ARG A 54 -1.43 2.54 4.00
C ARG A 54 -2.59 2.97 4.92
N THR A 55 -2.23 3.86 5.85
CA THR A 55 -3.08 4.73 6.69
C THR A 55 -3.98 4.07 7.74
N SER A 56 -3.41 3.37 8.73
CA SER A 56 -4.01 3.35 10.08
C SER A 56 -3.34 4.34 11.05
N ASN A 57 -2.09 4.76 10.82
CA ASN A 57 -1.38 5.68 11.73
C ASN A 57 -1.62 7.17 11.46
N THR A 58 -2.58 7.52 10.59
CA THR A 58 -3.16 8.86 10.44
C THR A 58 -4.48 9.02 11.22
N TYR A 59 -4.72 8.21 12.27
CA TYR A 59 -5.87 8.36 13.17
C TYR A 59 -5.79 9.64 14.04
N ARG A 60 -5.68 10.83 13.43
CA ARG A 60 -6.76 11.78 13.67
C ARG A 60 -7.92 11.16 12.91
N SER A 61 -8.82 10.48 13.61
CA SER A 61 -10.05 9.88 13.08
C SER A 61 -11.02 10.92 12.49
N PHE A 62 -10.53 12.04 11.95
CA PHE A 62 -11.29 13.24 11.57
C PHE A 62 -11.25 13.53 10.07
N ALA A 63 -10.35 12.90 9.30
CA ALA A 63 -10.36 13.01 7.85
C ALA A 63 -11.38 12.01 7.26
N LYS A 64 -12.53 12.51 6.78
CA LYS A 64 -13.24 11.85 5.66
C LYS A 64 -12.17 11.52 4.61
N SER A 65 -12.29 10.40 3.89
CA SER A 65 -11.38 9.92 2.84
C SER A 65 -11.28 10.87 1.62
N ARG A 66 -11.07 12.16 1.84
CA ARG A 66 -10.70 13.13 0.82
C ARG A 66 -9.23 12.86 0.52
N LYS A 67 -8.93 12.56 -0.74
CA LYS A 67 -7.55 12.46 -1.23
C LYS A 67 -6.82 13.77 -0.87
N MET A 68 -5.71 13.66 -0.14
CA MET A 68 -4.85 14.77 0.31
C MET A 68 -3.99 15.30 -0.86
N SER A 69 -4.60 15.73 -1.97
CA SER A 69 -3.87 16.04 -3.21
C SER A 69 -3.09 17.37 -3.22
N ASN A 70 -3.31 18.26 -2.24
CA ASN A 70 -2.79 19.64 -2.27
C ASN A 70 -1.85 20.01 -1.11
N ILE A 71 -1.32 19.01 -0.39
CA ILE A 71 -0.48 19.32 0.77
C ILE A 71 0.89 19.81 0.30
N ASP A 72 1.26 21.03 0.71
CA ASP A 72 2.60 21.59 0.49
C ASP A 72 3.66 20.71 1.20
N ILE A 73 4.25 19.81 0.41
CA ILE A 73 5.29 18.87 0.84
C ILE A 73 6.53 19.58 1.42
N THR A 74 6.69 20.90 1.25
CA THR A 74 7.82 21.63 1.82
C THR A 74 7.62 22.04 3.28
N ARG A 75 6.51 21.62 3.90
CA ARG A 75 6.09 22.06 5.25
C ARG A 75 5.99 20.91 6.24
N LEU A 76 6.18 21.29 7.51
CA LEU A 76 5.73 20.53 8.66
C LEU A 76 4.34 21.03 9.07
N TYR A 77 3.44 20.10 9.38
CA TYR A 77 2.10 20.35 9.88
C TYR A 77 1.98 19.89 11.33
N PHE A 78 1.35 20.69 12.18
CA PHE A 78 1.32 20.43 13.62
C PHE A 78 0.20 21.19 14.32
N ASP A 79 -0.11 20.75 15.55
CA ASP A 79 -1.07 21.42 16.41
C ASP A 79 -0.41 22.59 17.12
N ASP A 80 -0.86 23.81 16.82
CA ASP A 80 -0.26 25.01 17.40
C ASP A 80 -0.80 25.33 18.80
N GLU A 81 -1.86 24.66 19.24
CA GLU A 81 -2.49 24.84 20.55
C GLU A 81 -1.53 24.52 21.70
N SER A 82 -1.95 24.94 22.89
CA SER A 82 -1.23 24.70 24.14
C SER A 82 -2.20 24.21 25.21
N ILE A 83 -1.66 23.46 26.16
CA ILE A 83 -2.40 23.00 27.33
C ILE A 83 -2.55 24.17 28.32
N ASP A 84 -3.78 24.44 28.73
CA ASP A 84 -4.04 25.44 29.78
C ASP A 84 -3.78 24.91 31.20
N GLN A 85 -4.01 25.74 32.21
CA GLN A 85 -3.80 25.37 33.62
C GLN A 85 -4.77 24.29 34.13
N SER A 86 -5.87 24.06 33.41
CA SER A 86 -6.86 23.02 33.70
C SER A 86 -6.59 21.70 32.97
N TYR A 87 -5.45 21.60 32.28
CA TYR A 87 -5.12 20.51 31.37
C TYR A 87 -6.10 20.38 30.19
N THR A 88 -6.68 21.49 29.73
CA THR A 88 -7.54 21.53 28.55
C THR A 88 -6.77 22.05 27.35
N VAL A 89 -6.90 21.38 26.21
CA VAL A 89 -6.51 21.90 24.90
C VAL A 89 -7.77 22.42 24.22
N THR A 90 -7.76 23.69 23.83
CA THR A 90 -8.87 24.33 23.12
C THR A 90 -8.46 24.62 21.67
N VAL A 91 -9.08 23.91 20.73
CA VAL A 91 -8.89 24.09 19.29
C VAL A 91 -9.95 25.03 18.73
N ASP A 92 -9.50 26.07 18.07
CA ASP A 92 -10.39 26.95 17.31
C ASP A 92 -10.58 26.37 15.91
N TYR A 93 -11.80 25.88 15.62
CA TYR A 93 -12.13 25.30 14.32
C TYR A 93 -11.78 26.25 13.16
N LEU A 94 -11.90 27.57 13.37
CA LEU A 94 -11.58 28.58 12.35
C LEU A 94 -10.10 28.64 11.96
N LYS A 95 -9.21 28.04 12.76
CA LYS A 95 -7.77 27.92 12.48
C LYS A 95 -7.39 26.57 11.91
N VAL A 96 -8.30 25.60 11.91
CA VAL A 96 -8.04 24.28 11.35
C VAL A 96 -8.01 24.43 9.84
N ASP A 97 -6.87 24.12 9.25
CA ASP A 97 -6.76 23.90 7.83
C ASP A 97 -7.55 22.62 7.49
N LEU A 98 -8.62 22.74 6.70
CA LEU A 98 -9.53 21.62 6.44
C LEU A 98 -8.96 20.57 5.46
N GLU A 99 -7.84 20.88 4.79
CA GLU A 99 -7.14 19.91 3.94
C GLU A 99 -6.21 19.03 4.79
N THR A 100 -5.49 19.65 5.72
CA THR A 100 -4.49 18.96 6.55
C THR A 100 -4.97 18.56 7.94
N TYR A 101 -6.06 19.17 8.42
CA TYR A 101 -6.60 19.07 9.77
C TYR A 101 -5.66 19.57 10.88
N TYR A 102 -4.65 20.36 10.55
CA TYR A 102 -3.75 21.00 11.51
C TYR A 102 -4.04 22.49 11.65
N THR A 103 -3.63 23.05 12.77
CA THR A 103 -3.84 24.48 13.10
C THR A 103 -2.59 25.31 12.88
N GLY A 104 -1.44 24.65 12.68
CA GLY A 104 -0.15 25.25 12.39
C GLY A 104 0.58 24.53 11.27
N SER A 105 1.40 25.30 10.54
CA SER A 105 2.38 24.75 9.63
C SER A 105 3.61 25.66 9.51
N ALA A 106 4.76 25.08 9.19
CA ALA A 106 6.02 25.82 9.03
C ALA A 106 6.86 25.20 7.90
N LYS A 107 7.60 26.00 7.13
CA LYS A 107 8.46 25.46 6.08
C LYS A 107 9.63 24.71 6.70
N ILE A 108 9.92 23.52 6.19
CA ILE A 108 11.05 22.69 6.64
C ILE A 108 12.36 23.48 6.52
N ALA A 109 12.52 24.24 5.44
CA ALA A 109 13.71 25.05 5.17
C ALA A 109 13.96 26.20 6.19
N ASP A 110 12.95 26.62 6.95
CA ASP A 110 13.07 27.71 7.94
C ASP A 110 13.78 27.26 9.23
N PHE A 111 13.92 25.95 9.43
CA PHE A 111 14.57 25.38 10.62
C PHE A 111 16.07 25.21 10.41
N ILE A 112 16.85 25.54 11.44
CA ILE A 112 18.31 25.46 11.38
C ILE A 112 18.71 23.98 11.51
N PRO A 113 19.58 23.45 10.64
CA PRO A 113 20.01 22.07 10.78
C PRO A 113 20.73 21.78 12.10
N LEU A 114 20.37 20.68 12.76
CA LEU A 114 21.10 20.19 13.94
C LEU A 114 22.56 19.86 13.58
N ASN A 115 22.79 19.15 12.47
CA ASN A 115 24.13 18.91 11.96
C ASN A 115 24.45 19.86 10.79
N LYS A 116 25.31 20.85 11.03
CA LYS A 116 25.64 21.90 10.04
C LYS A 116 26.70 21.48 9.01
N THR A 117 27.37 20.36 9.23
CA THR A 117 28.46 19.88 8.39
C THR A 117 28.05 18.75 7.46
N ALA A 118 26.97 18.03 7.78
CA ALA A 118 26.46 16.93 6.99
C ALA A 118 25.74 17.43 5.72
N SER A 119 25.73 16.58 4.70
CA SER A 119 25.12 16.81 3.41
C SER A 119 24.34 15.57 2.97
N THR A 120 23.22 15.76 2.27
CA THR A 120 22.42 14.65 1.73
C THR A 120 23.19 13.76 0.72
N ASN A 121 24.27 14.30 0.15
CA ASN A 121 25.20 13.57 -0.71
C ASN A 121 26.28 12.78 0.04
N ASP A 122 26.35 12.88 1.37
CA ASP A 122 27.32 12.12 2.15
C ASP A 122 27.00 10.63 2.03
N LYS A 123 28.05 9.81 1.91
CA LYS A 123 27.89 8.35 1.82
C LYS A 123 27.24 7.77 3.07
N SER A 124 27.47 8.38 4.23
CA SER A 124 26.83 7.95 5.46
C SER A 124 26.61 9.13 6.39
N PHE A 125 25.57 9.00 7.21
CA PHE A 125 25.23 9.94 8.26
C PHE A 125 24.57 9.17 9.39
N TYR A 126 24.97 9.52 10.61
CA TYR A 126 24.50 8.89 11.82
C TYR A 126 24.09 9.98 12.80
N VAL A 127 22.81 10.01 13.16
CA VAL A 127 22.30 10.90 14.21
C VAL A 127 22.91 10.50 15.55
N ILE A 128 23.08 9.20 15.75
CA ILE A 128 23.66 8.58 16.94
C ILE A 128 24.88 7.76 16.53
N PRO A 129 26.05 7.90 17.17
CA PRO A 129 27.19 7.05 16.89
C PRO A 129 26.86 5.56 17.12
N ILE A 130 26.92 4.72 16.08
CA ILE A 130 26.54 3.29 16.16
C ILE A 130 27.28 2.56 17.30
N ASN A 131 28.58 2.85 17.47
CA ASN A 131 29.41 2.19 18.50
C ASN A 131 28.90 2.40 19.93
N ASN A 132 28.06 3.41 20.16
CA ASN A 132 27.46 3.71 21.46
C ASN A 132 25.99 3.32 21.53
N PHE A 133 25.35 2.94 20.42
CA PHE A 133 23.92 2.67 20.35
C PHE A 133 23.49 1.67 21.42
N ASP A 134 24.15 0.51 21.48
CA ASP A 134 23.82 -0.59 22.39
C ASP A 134 23.83 -0.25 23.89
N ASN A 135 24.51 0.83 24.26
CA ASN A 135 24.69 1.26 25.65
C ASN A 135 23.72 2.36 26.08
N LEU A 136 22.94 2.93 25.14
CA LEU A 136 21.98 3.98 25.45
C LEU A 136 20.87 3.43 26.36
N LYS A 137 20.45 4.23 27.34
CA LYS A 137 19.35 3.89 28.24
C LYS A 137 18.05 3.62 27.49
N THR A 138 17.83 4.33 26.39
CA THR A 138 16.66 4.14 25.52
C THR A 138 16.58 2.73 24.94
N ASN A 139 17.71 2.01 24.80
CA ASN A 139 17.74 0.70 24.16
C ASN A 139 17.29 -0.44 25.05
N TYR A 140 17.32 -0.29 26.39
CA TYR A 140 17.02 -1.40 27.27
C TYR A 140 15.55 -1.76 27.23
N ALA A 141 15.28 -3.07 27.26
CA ALA A 141 13.94 -3.60 27.35
C ALA A 141 13.21 -3.10 28.60
N LEU A 142 11.91 -2.84 28.44
CA LEU A 142 11.02 -2.55 29.55
C LEU A 142 11.03 -3.71 30.56
N ASN A 143 11.00 -3.37 31.85
CA ASN A 143 10.81 -4.38 32.89
C ASN A 143 9.33 -4.77 33.01
N GLU A 144 9.02 -5.86 33.72
CA GLU A 144 7.65 -6.39 33.81
C GLU A 144 6.63 -5.41 34.42
N ASN A 145 7.05 -4.54 35.33
CA ASN A 145 6.15 -3.53 35.89
C ASN A 145 5.89 -2.39 34.89
N GLU A 146 6.86 -2.05 34.04
CA GLU A 146 6.68 -1.06 32.97
C GLU A 146 5.77 -1.62 31.86
N LYS A 147 5.93 -2.89 31.50
CA LYS A 147 5.05 -3.59 30.55
C LYS A 147 3.62 -3.70 31.04
N ALA A 148 3.39 -3.71 32.35
CA ALA A 148 2.04 -3.72 32.94
C ALA A 148 1.30 -2.39 32.74
N CYS A 149 1.97 -1.33 32.25
CA CYS A 149 1.33 -0.09 31.83
C CYS A 149 1.16 -0.10 30.31
N ASP A 150 -0.02 -0.49 29.81
CA ASP A 150 -0.29 -0.74 28.37
C ASP A 150 0.19 0.41 27.46
N ILE A 151 -0.07 1.68 27.84
CA ILE A 151 0.43 2.84 27.08
C ILE A 151 1.95 2.83 26.90
N VAL A 152 2.72 2.50 27.95
CA VAL A 152 4.18 2.48 27.88
C VAL A 152 4.63 1.33 27.00
N ASN A 153 4.05 0.15 27.21
CA ASN A 153 4.36 -1.05 26.44
C ASN A 153 4.16 -0.81 24.94
N ASP A 154 3.04 -0.20 24.56
CA ASP A 154 2.70 -0.01 23.16
C ASP A 154 3.51 1.14 22.52
N ILE A 155 3.75 2.24 23.24
CA ILE A 155 4.66 3.30 22.78
C ILE A 155 6.07 2.76 22.57
N HIS A 156 6.50 1.79 23.38
CA HIS A 156 7.75 1.09 23.17
C HIS A 156 7.70 0.19 21.94
N TYR A 157 6.66 -0.63 21.81
CA TYR A 157 6.44 -1.53 20.67
C TYR A 157 6.42 -0.81 19.33
N TYR A 158 5.75 0.34 19.25
CA TYR A 158 5.68 1.15 18.03
C TYR A 158 6.90 2.08 17.84
N CYS A 159 7.97 1.90 18.62
CA CYS A 159 9.21 2.69 18.58
C CYS A 159 9.07 4.19 18.92
N TYR A 160 7.92 4.66 19.42
CA TYR A 160 7.76 6.04 19.89
C TYR A 160 8.58 6.33 21.16
N PHE A 161 8.77 5.33 22.02
CA PHE A 161 9.70 5.41 23.15
C PHE A 161 11.12 5.71 22.64
N GLY A 162 11.59 4.95 21.65
CA GLY A 162 12.82 5.22 20.93
C GLY A 162 12.85 6.61 20.32
N PHE A 163 11.77 7.02 19.65
CA PHE A 163 11.67 8.33 18.99
C PHE A 163 11.93 9.49 19.93
N TYR A 164 11.33 9.50 21.13
CA TYR A 164 11.60 10.55 22.12
C TYR A 164 13.01 10.44 22.72
N GLY A 165 13.44 9.24 23.13
CA GLY A 165 14.72 9.03 23.79
C GLY A 165 15.91 9.39 22.90
N TYR A 166 15.89 8.94 21.65
CA TYR A 166 16.93 9.26 20.67
C TYR A 166 16.87 10.71 20.19
N SER A 167 15.69 11.32 20.11
CA SER A 167 15.57 12.75 19.83
C SER A 167 16.20 13.60 20.93
N VAL A 168 15.99 13.23 22.20
CA VAL A 168 16.69 13.86 23.33
C VAL A 168 18.20 13.71 23.19
N PHE A 169 18.70 12.51 22.88
CA PHE A 169 20.12 12.29 22.66
C PHE A 169 20.67 13.15 21.50
N ALA A 170 19.99 13.16 20.36
CA ALA A 170 20.39 13.92 19.18
C ALA A 170 20.45 15.44 19.43
N ILE A 171 19.48 15.98 20.18
CA ILE A 171 19.31 17.42 20.37
C ILE A 171 20.11 17.94 21.57
N THR A 172 20.19 17.18 22.67
CA THR A 172 20.78 17.65 23.93
C THR A 172 21.98 16.82 24.39
N ASN A 173 22.37 15.79 23.64
CA ASN A 173 23.43 14.84 24.00
C ASN A 173 23.22 14.22 25.39
N SER A 174 21.96 14.08 25.81
CA SER A 174 21.57 13.50 27.09
C SER A 174 21.04 12.08 26.88
N ASP A 175 21.65 11.10 27.54
CA ASP A 175 21.20 9.71 27.49
C ASP A 175 20.16 9.44 28.59
N ILE A 176 18.91 9.24 28.16
CA ILE A 176 17.77 9.00 29.03
C ILE A 176 17.02 7.73 28.62
N ALA A 177 16.36 7.09 29.58
CA ALA A 177 15.17 6.31 29.29
C ALA A 177 13.98 7.28 29.43
N PRO A 178 13.19 7.54 28.37
CA PRO A 178 12.09 8.51 28.44
C PRO A 178 10.97 8.07 29.39
N SER A 179 10.54 9.00 30.25
CA SER A 179 9.36 8.83 31.12
C SER A 179 8.08 9.17 30.35
N ILE A 180 7.47 8.15 29.76
CA ILE A 180 6.19 8.24 29.04
C ILE A 180 5.04 8.51 30.00
N THR A 181 5.03 7.86 31.17
CA THR A 181 4.03 8.15 32.21
C THR A 181 4.10 9.60 32.71
N GLY A 182 5.29 10.20 32.74
CA GLY A 182 5.50 11.61 33.02
C GLY A 182 4.90 12.53 31.96
N LEU A 183 5.04 12.19 30.67
CA LEU A 183 4.37 12.90 29.58
C LEU A 183 2.84 12.77 29.70
N VAL A 184 2.31 11.58 29.94
CA VAL A 184 0.86 11.36 30.10
C VAL A 184 0.31 12.17 31.28
N ALA A 185 0.97 12.14 32.44
CA ALA A 185 0.56 12.92 33.60
C ALA A 185 0.48 14.43 33.32
N ASN A 186 1.43 14.95 32.53
CA ASN A 186 1.49 16.36 32.14
C ASN A 186 0.70 16.71 30.87
N GLY A 187 0.16 15.73 30.16
CA GLY A 187 -0.63 15.93 28.95
C GLY A 187 -2.05 16.42 29.24
N PRO A 188 -2.88 16.60 28.20
CA PRO A 188 -4.24 17.09 28.36
C PRO A 188 -5.16 16.06 29.05
N SER A 189 -6.07 16.53 29.89
CA SER A 189 -7.19 15.76 30.43
C SER A 189 -8.50 16.04 29.67
N LYS A 190 -8.51 17.08 28.83
CA LYS A 190 -9.67 17.48 28.05
C LYS A 190 -9.25 18.08 26.71
N TYR A 191 -10.06 17.81 25.69
CA TYR A 191 -9.92 18.37 24.36
C TYR A 191 -11.24 19.04 23.97
N GLU A 192 -11.20 20.32 23.63
CA GLU A 192 -12.40 21.10 23.30
C GLU A 192 -12.25 21.80 21.95
N PHE A 193 -13.32 21.76 21.15
CA PHE A 193 -13.44 22.54 19.94
C PHE A 193 -14.36 23.74 20.16
N ILE A 194 -13.92 24.91 19.69
CA ILE A 194 -14.74 26.12 19.66
C ILE A 194 -14.98 26.54 18.22
N ASN A 195 -16.04 27.34 18.01
CA ASN A 195 -16.42 27.89 16.71
C ASN A 195 -16.73 26.85 15.61
N VAL A 196 -17.07 25.61 16.00
CA VAL A 196 -17.50 24.56 15.05
C VAL A 196 -18.85 24.95 14.44
N PRO A 197 -18.97 25.04 13.10
CA PRO A 197 -20.24 25.33 12.45
C PRO A 197 -21.30 24.26 12.77
N PRO A 198 -22.59 24.62 12.93
CA PRO A 198 -23.66 23.65 13.21
C PRO A 198 -23.84 22.54 12.16
N ARG A 199 -23.26 22.71 10.95
CA ARG A 199 -23.28 21.71 9.87
C ARG A 199 -22.11 20.72 9.95
N GLU A 200 -21.09 21.01 10.75
CA GLU A 200 -19.88 20.22 10.94
C GLU A 200 -19.95 19.39 12.23
N THR A 201 -21.15 19.18 12.76
CA THR A 201 -21.41 18.39 13.97
C THR A 201 -21.33 16.88 13.73
N ASP A 202 -20.57 16.45 12.71
CA ASP A 202 -20.16 15.05 12.56
C ASP A 202 -19.35 14.65 13.82
N ASN A 203 -19.21 13.35 14.12
CA ASN A 203 -18.55 12.82 15.34
C ASN A 203 -17.09 13.30 15.57
N TYR A 204 -16.55 14.07 14.62
CA TYR A 204 -15.16 14.47 14.52
C TYR A 204 -14.79 15.68 15.40
N PHE A 205 -15.59 16.75 15.38
CA PHE A 205 -15.31 17.96 16.17
C PHE A 205 -16.05 17.94 17.51
N THR A 206 -15.91 16.82 18.23
CA THR A 206 -16.57 16.58 19.50
C THR A 206 -15.61 16.81 20.67
N ASN A 207 -16.10 17.49 21.71
CA ASN A 207 -15.31 17.66 22.93
C ASN A 207 -15.10 16.30 23.60
N ARG A 208 -13.87 16.02 24.03
CA ARG A 208 -13.49 14.73 24.63
C ARG A 208 -12.85 14.95 25.99
N THR A 209 -13.10 14.00 26.89
CA THR A 209 -12.32 13.85 28.12
C THR A 209 -11.31 12.74 27.90
N ILE A 210 -10.06 12.99 28.27
CA ILE A 210 -8.93 12.09 28.02
C ILE A 210 -8.57 11.43 29.35
N SER A 211 -8.64 10.10 29.40
CA SER A 211 -8.26 9.34 30.57
C SER A 211 -6.73 9.30 30.70
N LYS A 212 -6.23 9.48 31.94
CA LYS A 212 -4.81 9.37 32.29
C LYS A 212 -4.59 8.09 33.10
N GLN A 213 -4.82 6.95 32.48
CA GLN A 213 -4.68 5.62 33.10
C GLN A 213 -3.81 4.73 32.24
N CYS A 214 -3.13 3.75 32.83
CA CYS A 214 -2.20 2.91 32.09
C CYS A 214 -2.88 2.06 30.98
N ASN A 215 -4.15 1.73 31.17
CA ASN A 215 -4.94 0.82 30.34
C ASN A 215 -5.91 1.55 29.39
N THR A 216 -5.70 2.84 29.10
CA THR A 216 -6.51 3.58 28.13
C THR A 216 -5.77 3.74 26.81
N TYR A 217 -6.52 3.69 25.71
CA TYR A 217 -6.02 3.95 24.37
C TYR A 217 -6.08 5.43 23.98
N ASP A 218 -6.56 6.32 24.85
CA ASP A 218 -6.73 7.74 24.51
C ASP A 218 -5.40 8.40 24.10
N TYR A 219 -4.28 8.06 24.75
CA TYR A 219 -2.97 8.68 24.50
C TYR A 219 -2.22 8.15 23.27
N TYR A 220 -2.81 7.22 22.52
CA TYR A 220 -2.26 6.77 21.23
C TYR A 220 -2.45 7.87 20.15
N GLU A 221 -3.40 8.79 20.35
CA GLU A 221 -3.81 9.82 19.39
C GLU A 221 -3.09 11.19 19.61
N TYR A 222 -1.77 11.24 19.47
CA TYR A 222 -0.96 12.49 19.39
C TYR A 222 -0.90 13.42 20.62
N TYR A 223 -1.54 13.07 21.74
CA TYR A 223 -1.59 13.96 22.91
C TYR A 223 -0.24 14.18 23.61
N LEU A 224 0.72 13.27 23.41
CA LEU A 224 2.07 13.37 23.96
C LEU A 224 2.83 14.60 23.44
N SER A 225 2.57 15.02 22.20
CA SER A 225 3.17 16.22 21.60
C SER A 225 2.84 17.48 22.41
N TYR A 226 1.61 17.63 22.90
CA TYR A 226 1.23 18.76 23.77
C TYR A 226 1.94 18.70 25.14
N ALA A 227 2.12 17.50 25.69
CA ALA A 227 2.86 17.32 26.94
C ALA A 227 4.34 17.68 26.77
N LEU A 228 4.96 17.25 25.67
CA LEU A 228 6.34 17.60 25.31
C LEU A 228 6.50 19.12 25.18
N LYS A 229 5.58 19.78 24.49
CA LYS A 229 5.59 21.24 24.30
C LYS A 229 5.50 21.99 25.62
N SER A 230 4.54 21.61 26.46
CA SER A 230 4.25 22.33 27.71
C SER A 230 5.23 22.03 28.85
N SER A 231 5.68 20.78 28.97
CA SER A 231 6.36 20.27 30.17
C SER A 231 7.70 19.60 29.89
N GLY A 232 7.99 19.30 28.62
CA GLY A 232 9.14 18.51 28.19
C GLY A 232 9.08 17.06 28.65
N ILE A 233 10.17 16.34 28.45
CA ILE A 233 10.34 14.94 28.80
C ILE A 233 11.41 14.76 29.89
N TYR A 234 11.29 13.70 30.68
CA TYR A 234 12.18 13.38 31.81
C TYR A 234 12.79 11.99 31.65
N ASP A 235 13.89 11.74 32.38
CA ASP A 235 14.44 10.39 32.57
C ASP A 235 13.56 9.57 33.53
N THR A 236 13.43 8.25 33.30
CA THR A 236 12.68 7.35 34.19
C THR A 236 13.19 7.32 35.62
N GLN A 237 14.46 7.68 35.86
CA GLN A 237 15.01 7.87 37.22
C GLN A 237 14.27 8.97 38.01
N CYS A 238 13.72 9.98 37.33
CA CYS A 238 12.89 11.00 37.95
C CYS A 238 11.44 10.50 38.08
N ARG A 239 10.89 9.90 37.02
CA ARG A 239 9.51 9.40 36.94
C ARG A 239 9.45 8.02 36.29
N SER A 240 9.19 7.00 37.11
CA SER A 240 9.05 5.60 36.69
C SER A 240 7.93 5.42 35.65
N ASN A 241 8.13 4.52 34.68
CA ASN A 241 7.11 4.12 33.71
C ASN A 241 6.14 3.04 34.23
N GLU A 242 6.25 2.62 35.49
CA GLU A 242 5.40 1.57 36.07
C GLU A 242 3.95 2.05 36.35
N GLN A 243 3.75 3.36 36.52
CA GLN A 243 2.43 3.95 36.78
C GLN A 243 2.39 5.43 36.40
N ILE A 244 1.22 5.91 35.97
CA ILE A 244 1.00 7.33 35.72
C ILE A 244 0.94 8.09 37.06
N PRO A 245 1.86 9.04 37.33
CA PRO A 245 1.86 9.79 38.57
C PRO A 245 0.69 10.77 38.62
N SER A 246 0.16 11.01 39.82
CA SER A 246 -0.89 12.02 40.05
C SER A 246 -0.41 13.47 39.85
N ASP A 247 0.90 13.70 39.97
CA ASP A 247 1.54 15.00 39.72
C ASP A 247 2.76 14.77 38.82
N GLY A 248 2.64 15.12 37.54
CA GLY A 248 3.75 15.01 36.59
C GLY A 248 4.85 16.08 36.75
N THR A 249 4.67 17.07 37.62
CA THR A 249 5.54 18.27 37.71
C THR A 249 6.75 18.12 38.64
N LYS A 250 6.82 17.03 39.41
CA LYS A 250 7.92 16.70 40.34
C LYS A 250 8.56 15.37 39.98
N CYS A 251 9.69 15.01 40.59
CA CYS A 251 10.19 13.63 40.60
C CYS A 251 9.58 12.84 41.77
N SER A 252 9.75 11.52 41.79
CA SER A 252 9.24 10.65 42.86
C SER A 252 9.79 10.97 44.26
N ASN A 253 10.97 11.59 44.35
CA ASN A 253 11.59 12.08 45.60
C ASN A 253 11.14 13.52 45.99
N GLY A 254 10.24 14.14 45.22
CA GLY A 254 9.77 15.50 45.43
C GLY A 254 10.66 16.62 44.87
N THR A 255 11.80 16.31 44.26
CA THR A 255 12.65 17.32 43.59
C THR A 255 12.04 17.79 42.28
N ASN A 256 12.44 18.98 41.82
CA ASN A 256 12.02 19.47 40.51
C ASN A 256 12.69 18.65 39.40
N PRO A 257 11.95 18.21 38.37
CA PRO A 257 12.49 17.44 37.27
C PRO A 257 13.38 18.32 36.38
N PHE A 258 14.44 17.73 35.83
CA PHE A 258 15.19 18.36 34.74
C PHE A 258 14.46 18.08 33.43
N SER A 259 13.70 19.07 32.97
CA SER A 259 12.90 19.00 31.75
C SER A 259 13.78 19.12 30.51
N LEU A 260 13.74 18.11 29.65
CA LEU A 260 14.39 18.10 28.34
C LEU A 260 13.35 18.36 27.24
N LEU A 261 13.77 19.02 26.17
CA LEU A 261 12.91 19.33 25.01
C LEU A 261 11.60 20.08 25.34
N LYS A 262 11.55 20.83 26.45
CA LYS A 262 10.43 21.75 26.70
C LYS A 262 10.27 22.74 25.54
N GLY A 263 9.05 22.91 25.05
CA GLY A 263 8.72 23.74 23.88
C GLY A 263 8.90 23.03 22.53
N TYR A 264 9.33 21.77 22.51
CA TYR A 264 9.33 20.95 21.31
C TYR A 264 7.98 20.24 21.14
N GLN A 265 7.65 19.90 19.90
CA GLN A 265 6.43 19.19 19.53
C GLN A 265 6.71 18.33 18.29
N GLU A 266 5.77 17.47 17.97
CA GLU A 266 5.79 16.66 16.75
C GLU A 266 5.30 17.47 15.55
N GLY A 267 5.93 17.25 14.39
CA GLY A 267 5.52 17.82 13.11
C GLY A 267 5.44 16.74 12.04
N LEU A 268 4.29 16.66 11.38
CA LEU A 268 4.03 15.77 10.25
C LEU A 268 4.64 16.35 8.97
N PHE A 269 5.31 15.49 8.20
CA PHE A 269 5.61 15.73 6.79
C PHE A 269 4.95 14.64 5.94
N VAL A 270 4.72 14.96 4.67
CA VAL A 270 4.08 14.04 3.72
C VAL A 270 4.85 14.02 2.40
N ASP A 271 4.80 12.89 1.71
CA ASP A 271 5.22 12.69 0.32
C ASP A 271 6.67 13.12 0.04
N GLN A 272 7.59 12.79 0.94
CA GLN A 272 9.00 13.16 0.83
C GLN A 272 9.82 12.12 0.08
N ASP A 273 10.68 12.57 -0.83
CA ASP A 273 11.68 11.70 -1.47
C ASP A 273 12.84 11.35 -0.52
N ALA A 274 13.71 10.42 -0.96
CA ALA A 274 14.86 9.99 -0.16
C ALA A 274 15.84 11.12 0.19
N ASN A 275 16.02 12.13 -0.67
CA ASN A 275 16.92 13.25 -0.36
C ASN A 275 16.31 14.19 0.68
N ALA A 276 15.00 14.40 0.63
CA ALA A 276 14.28 15.18 1.62
C ALA A 276 14.29 14.47 2.99
N ILE A 277 14.13 13.15 3.06
CA ILE A 277 14.30 12.39 4.31
C ILE A 277 15.73 12.54 4.88
N LYS A 278 16.77 12.49 4.03
CA LYS A 278 18.14 12.78 4.47
C LYS A 278 18.28 14.19 5.03
N ASP A 279 17.64 15.19 4.42
CA ASP A 279 17.62 16.56 4.94
C ASP A 279 16.91 16.64 6.29
N LEU A 280 15.76 15.98 6.46
CA LEU A 280 15.04 15.91 7.73
C LEU A 280 15.90 15.27 8.84
N LEU A 281 16.64 14.20 8.54
CA LEU A 281 17.57 13.57 9.49
C LEU A 281 18.70 14.53 9.91
N ILE A 282 19.30 15.25 8.96
CA ILE A 282 20.32 16.26 9.23
C ILE A 282 19.73 17.41 10.08
N ARG A 283 18.47 17.77 9.81
CA ARG A 283 17.85 18.98 10.32
C ARG A 283 17.23 18.82 11.70
N PHE A 284 16.52 17.72 11.92
CA PHE A 284 15.75 17.44 13.14
C PHE A 284 16.31 16.28 13.95
N GLY A 285 17.28 15.55 13.41
CA GLY A 285 17.89 14.40 14.08
C GLY A 285 17.13 13.14 13.68
N VAL A 286 16.39 12.56 14.61
CA VAL A 286 15.69 11.30 14.36
C VAL A 286 14.40 11.55 13.59
N VAL A 287 14.08 10.66 12.63
CA VAL A 287 12.86 10.74 11.82
C VAL A 287 12.08 9.44 12.01
N TYR A 288 10.77 9.53 12.24
CA TYR A 288 9.89 8.35 12.26
C TYR A 288 9.15 8.25 10.93
N LEU A 289 9.51 7.27 10.10
CA LEU A 289 8.88 6.99 8.81
C LEU A 289 7.77 5.96 8.99
N TYR A 290 6.58 6.23 8.48
CA TYR A 290 5.47 5.28 8.63
C TYR A 290 5.72 3.96 7.88
N GLN A 291 6.52 3.98 6.82
CA GLN A 291 6.85 2.81 6.00
C GLN A 291 8.02 1.98 6.56
N PHE A 292 8.95 2.61 7.29
CA PHE A 292 10.23 2.00 7.68
C PHE A 292 10.54 2.07 9.18
N GLY A 293 9.61 2.63 9.97
CA GLY A 293 9.78 2.84 11.40
C GLY A 293 10.78 3.96 11.72
N LEU A 294 11.48 3.79 12.84
CA LEU A 294 12.34 4.82 13.41
C LEU A 294 13.70 4.88 12.72
N THR A 295 13.97 5.92 11.94
CA THR A 295 15.22 6.09 11.19
C THR A 295 16.20 7.03 11.91
N ILE A 296 17.44 6.56 12.09
CA ILE A 296 18.51 7.28 12.81
C ILE A 296 19.72 7.63 11.93
N GLY A 297 19.64 7.38 10.62
CA GLY A 297 20.72 7.68 9.68
C GLY A 297 20.60 6.92 8.36
N TRP A 298 21.66 7.00 7.56
CA TRP A 298 21.88 6.15 6.39
C TRP A 298 23.34 5.76 6.24
N GLU A 299 23.59 4.64 5.56
CA GLU A 299 24.92 4.23 5.11
C GLU A 299 24.82 3.65 3.71
N ASN A 300 25.56 4.26 2.78
CA ASN A 300 25.46 4.05 1.34
C ASN A 300 24.01 4.22 0.87
N ASP A 301 23.44 3.18 0.25
CA ASP A 301 22.06 3.14 -0.24
C ASP A 301 21.13 2.43 0.75
N GLN A 302 21.44 2.47 2.06
CA GLN A 302 20.61 1.86 3.10
C GLN A 302 20.21 2.85 4.20
N TRP A 303 18.92 2.86 4.56
CA TRP A 303 18.43 3.45 5.80
C TRP A 303 18.93 2.66 6.99
N ILE A 304 19.26 3.36 8.06
CA ILE A 304 19.59 2.78 9.37
C ILE A 304 18.38 3.02 10.26
N CYS A 305 17.60 1.96 10.46
CA CYS A 305 16.39 2.00 11.25
C CYS A 305 16.59 1.29 12.59
N VAL A 306 15.70 1.58 13.52
CA VAL A 306 15.64 0.99 14.85
C VAL A 306 14.32 0.25 15.01
N GLU A 307 14.42 -1.01 15.42
CA GLU A 307 13.28 -1.86 15.73
C GLU A 307 13.45 -2.53 17.09
N GLU A 308 12.33 -2.81 17.75
CA GLU A 308 12.31 -3.64 18.96
C GLU A 308 12.61 -5.09 18.59
N GLY A 309 13.71 -5.63 19.11
CA GLY A 309 14.04 -7.04 18.99
C GLY A 309 13.21 -7.92 19.93
N TYR A 310 13.25 -9.24 19.72
CA TYR A 310 12.48 -10.22 20.51
C TYR A 310 12.68 -10.19 22.03
N ASN A 311 13.82 -9.67 22.50
CA ASN A 311 14.11 -9.49 23.91
C ASN A 311 13.58 -8.17 24.49
N GLY A 312 12.82 -7.40 23.70
CA GLY A 312 12.36 -6.05 24.00
C GLY A 312 13.46 -5.00 23.89
N LYS A 313 14.68 -5.34 23.44
CA LYS A 313 15.77 -4.37 23.27
C LYS A 313 15.67 -3.74 21.89
N TYR A 314 15.89 -2.44 21.76
CA TYR A 314 16.06 -1.84 20.44
C TYR A 314 17.36 -2.29 19.75
N THR A 315 17.25 -2.61 18.47
CA THR A 315 18.33 -3.09 17.59
C THR A 315 18.35 -2.30 16.29
N ILE A 316 19.53 -2.23 15.66
CA ILE A 316 19.69 -1.58 14.36
C ILE A 316 19.37 -2.58 13.26
N ILE A 317 18.60 -2.12 12.29
CA ILE A 317 18.30 -2.84 11.05
C ILE A 317 18.55 -1.94 9.84
N HIS A 318 18.74 -2.56 8.67
CA HIS A 318 19.08 -1.85 7.44
C HIS A 318 18.02 -2.11 6.36
N TYR A 319 17.46 -1.04 5.79
CA TYR A 319 16.56 -1.11 4.64
C TYR A 319 17.20 -0.49 3.41
N GLN A 320 16.98 -1.05 2.23
CA GLN A 320 17.42 -0.43 0.98
C GLN A 320 16.64 0.87 0.72
N ILE A 321 17.36 1.90 0.27
CA ILE A 321 16.76 3.18 -0.12
C ILE A 321 16.23 3.03 -1.55
N SER A 322 14.90 3.06 -1.70
CA SER A 322 14.25 3.17 -3.01
C SER A 322 14.11 4.64 -3.40
N GLN A 323 14.53 5.01 -4.61
CA GLN A 323 14.35 6.36 -5.15
C GLN A 323 12.91 6.64 -5.61
N TYR A 324 12.06 5.61 -5.70
CA TYR A 324 10.71 5.70 -6.24
C TYR A 324 9.62 5.72 -5.18
N ILE A 325 9.99 5.61 -3.90
CA ILE A 325 9.04 5.60 -2.78
C ILE A 325 9.07 6.96 -2.11
N TYR A 326 7.94 7.64 -2.16
CA TYR A 326 7.69 8.80 -1.31
C TYR A 326 7.28 8.34 0.09
N MET A 327 7.74 9.08 1.10
CA MET A 327 7.63 8.69 2.49
C MET A 327 6.92 9.76 3.31
N ASP A 328 6.15 9.29 4.28
CA ASP A 328 5.41 10.11 5.24
C ASP A 328 5.96 9.84 6.63
N GLY A 329 5.84 10.81 7.53
CA GLY A 329 6.33 10.60 8.88
C GLY A 329 6.32 11.84 9.75
N ILE A 330 6.98 11.72 10.90
CA ILE A 330 7.05 12.79 11.90
C ILE A 330 8.49 13.08 12.34
N VAL A 331 8.69 14.33 12.76
CA VAL A 331 9.91 14.81 13.40
C VAL A 331 9.60 15.52 14.71
N ILE A 332 10.54 15.53 15.65
CA ILE A 332 10.46 16.40 16.84
C ILE A 332 11.17 17.71 16.54
N PHE A 333 10.43 18.81 16.62
CA PHE A 333 10.95 20.13 16.29
C PHE A 333 10.49 21.19 17.30
N ASN A 334 11.13 22.36 17.28
CA ASN A 334 10.74 23.51 18.08
C ASN A 334 10.49 24.69 17.15
N LYS A 335 9.24 25.18 17.12
CA LYS A 335 8.81 26.25 16.20
C LYS A 335 9.58 27.57 16.37
N ASP A 336 10.19 27.79 17.54
CA ASP A 336 10.98 28.99 17.82
C ASP A 336 12.44 28.85 17.37
N LYS A 337 12.91 27.65 17.00
CA LYS A 337 14.28 27.40 16.53
C LYS A 337 14.42 27.56 15.00
N THR A 338 14.06 28.75 14.52
CA THR A 338 14.16 29.12 13.11
C THR A 338 15.24 30.16 12.86
N TYR A 339 15.66 30.30 11.60
CA TYR A 339 16.65 31.31 11.18
C TYR A 339 16.26 32.74 11.57
N ASN A 340 14.96 33.07 11.53
CA ASN A 340 14.45 34.40 11.85
C ASN A 340 14.70 34.82 13.32
N ASN A 341 14.94 33.85 14.20
CA ASN A 341 15.21 34.08 15.61
C ASN A 341 16.71 34.04 15.95
N MET A 342 17.59 33.82 14.97
CA MET A 342 19.05 33.88 15.17
C MET A 342 19.58 35.31 15.11
N GLU A 343 20.45 35.67 16.06
CA GLU A 343 21.18 36.93 15.98
C GLU A 343 22.22 36.90 14.85
N GLN A 344 22.42 38.05 14.21
CA GLN A 344 23.53 38.34 13.32
C GLN A 344 24.88 38.18 14.05
N CYS A 345 25.90 37.65 13.38
CA CYS A 345 27.24 37.53 13.98
C CYS A 345 27.79 38.91 14.35
N LYS A 346 28.20 39.07 15.61
CA LYS A 346 28.75 40.33 16.17
C LYS A 346 30.29 40.35 16.22
N SER A 347 30.94 39.22 15.94
CA SER A 347 32.41 39.08 15.95
C SER A 347 32.85 37.85 15.13
N ASN A 348 34.16 37.71 14.89
CA ASN A 348 34.74 36.48 14.29
C ASN A 348 34.84 35.31 15.27
N ALA A 349 34.28 35.43 16.48
CA ALA A 349 34.08 34.31 17.39
C ALA A 349 32.67 33.75 17.23
N VAL A 350 32.55 32.42 17.19
CA VAL A 350 31.26 31.73 17.07
C VAL A 350 30.59 31.68 18.45
N PRO A 351 29.41 32.30 18.65
CA PRO A 351 28.68 32.15 19.90
C PRO A 351 28.17 30.69 20.05
N ALA A 352 27.87 30.28 21.28
CA ALA A 352 27.49 28.89 21.59
C ALA A 352 26.30 28.37 20.76
N ASN A 353 25.36 29.26 20.37
CA ASN A 353 24.20 28.92 19.55
C ASN A 353 24.38 29.24 18.05
N SER A 354 25.61 29.52 17.62
CA SER A 354 25.93 30.08 16.29
C SER A 354 25.21 31.42 16.03
N CYS A 355 25.48 32.02 14.88
CA CYS A 355 24.92 33.31 14.46
C CYS A 355 24.77 33.31 12.93
N LEU A 356 23.93 34.21 12.42
CA LEU A 356 23.79 34.40 10.98
C LEU A 356 25.04 35.08 10.41
N CYS A 357 25.64 34.46 9.39
CA CYS A 357 26.76 35.05 8.67
C CYS A 357 26.36 36.41 8.10
N ASN A 358 27.24 37.39 8.23
CA ASN A 358 27.10 38.66 7.52
C ASN A 358 28.44 39.15 6.98
N LEU A 359 28.36 40.20 6.17
CA LEU A 359 29.51 40.79 5.49
C LEU A 359 30.64 41.17 6.48
N GLN A 360 30.28 41.65 7.67
CA GLN A 360 31.24 42.12 8.66
C GLN A 360 31.86 40.98 9.46
N PHE A 361 31.09 39.93 9.76
CA PHE A 361 31.50 38.81 10.60
C PHE A 361 30.94 37.49 10.06
N HIS A 362 31.86 36.63 9.63
CA HIS A 362 31.56 35.31 9.06
C HIS A 362 32.60 34.29 9.52
N PRO A 363 32.62 33.94 10.83
CA PRO A 363 33.49 32.88 11.31
C PRO A 363 33.20 31.56 10.57
N ALA A 364 34.18 30.65 10.52
CA ALA A 364 34.09 29.41 9.73
C ALA A 364 32.89 28.49 10.07
N ALA A 365 32.16 28.73 11.17
CA ALA A 365 30.96 28.00 11.58
C ALA A 365 29.71 28.91 11.80
N CYS A 366 29.66 30.09 11.18
CA CYS A 366 28.42 30.85 11.10
C CYS A 366 27.42 30.14 10.19
N THR A 367 26.13 30.41 10.39
CA THR A 367 25.06 29.79 9.59
C THR A 367 24.62 30.77 8.51
N CYS A 368 24.56 30.33 7.26
CA CYS A 368 24.09 31.17 6.16
C CYS A 368 22.58 31.40 6.28
N SER A 369 22.15 32.65 6.14
CA SER A 369 20.71 32.99 6.17
C SER A 369 20.01 32.42 4.94
N PRO A 370 18.79 31.86 5.08
CA PRO A 370 17.95 31.50 3.95
C PRO A 370 17.32 32.73 3.28
N ASN A 371 17.48 33.93 3.86
CA ASN A 371 17.04 35.17 3.24
C ASN A 371 18.12 35.69 2.26
N PRO A 372 17.82 35.83 0.96
CA PRO A 372 18.77 36.31 -0.04
C PRO A 372 19.41 37.66 0.26
N GLU A 373 18.69 38.54 0.96
CA GLU A 373 19.19 39.88 1.27
C GLU A 373 20.39 39.83 2.21
N ASP A 374 20.35 38.93 3.18
CA ASP A 374 21.41 38.72 4.17
C ASP A 374 22.66 38.05 3.56
N LEU A 375 22.50 37.38 2.42
CA LEU A 375 23.62 36.76 1.70
C LEU A 375 24.39 37.76 0.82
N THR A 376 23.87 38.97 0.63
CA THR A 376 24.48 39.97 -0.26
C THR A 376 25.92 40.28 0.18
N GLY A 377 26.88 40.01 -0.71
CA GLY A 377 28.31 40.22 -0.48
C GLY A 377 29.05 39.06 0.20
N LEU A 378 28.37 37.95 0.54
CA LEU A 378 29.02 36.71 0.97
C LEU A 378 29.41 35.84 -0.24
N SER A 379 30.64 35.34 -0.28
CA SER A 379 31.13 34.47 -1.35
C SER A 379 30.32 33.16 -1.45
N ILE A 380 30.16 32.62 -2.66
CA ILE A 380 29.56 31.29 -2.89
C ILE A 380 30.35 30.15 -2.25
N SER A 381 31.64 30.37 -1.99
CA SER A 381 32.50 29.44 -1.25
C SER A 381 32.18 29.39 0.25
N LEU A 382 31.53 30.42 0.77
CA LEU A 382 31.13 30.55 2.17
C LEU A 382 29.67 30.13 2.35
N CYS A 383 28.78 30.61 1.49
CA CYS A 383 27.36 30.27 1.50
C CYS A 383 26.94 29.79 0.10
N LYS A 384 26.45 28.56 -0.03
CA LYS A 384 25.93 28.03 -1.31
C LYS A 384 24.79 28.92 -1.84
N CYS A 385 24.58 28.90 -3.16
CA CYS A 385 23.51 29.67 -3.79
C CYS A 385 22.13 29.18 -3.32
N LEU A 386 21.24 30.12 -3.00
CA LEU A 386 19.82 29.80 -2.80
C LEU A 386 19.14 29.62 -4.16
N PRO A 387 18.42 28.51 -4.40
CA PRO A 387 17.65 28.35 -5.64
C PRO A 387 16.66 29.51 -5.83
N LEU A 388 16.63 30.11 -7.02
CA LEU A 388 15.61 31.05 -7.53
C LEU A 388 15.53 32.45 -6.91
N VAL A 389 16.18 32.72 -5.78
CA VAL A 389 16.04 34.03 -5.09
C VAL A 389 17.37 34.69 -4.68
N ASP A 390 18.51 34.04 -4.91
CA ASP A 390 19.82 34.57 -4.52
C ASP A 390 20.23 35.81 -5.34
N LYS A 391 20.44 36.94 -4.64
CA LYS A 391 20.78 38.23 -5.27
C LYS A 391 22.26 38.36 -5.63
N ARG A 392 23.11 37.40 -5.28
CA ARG A 392 24.55 37.46 -5.59
C ARG A 392 24.78 37.18 -7.06
N ASN A 393 25.58 38.01 -7.74
CA ASN A 393 25.84 37.93 -9.18
C ASN A 393 26.29 36.54 -9.66
N ASP A 394 27.04 35.82 -8.81
CA ASP A 394 27.56 34.48 -9.13
C ASP A 394 26.50 33.37 -8.96
N CYS A 395 25.35 33.69 -8.34
CA CYS A 395 24.20 32.81 -8.14
C CYS A 395 23.02 33.11 -9.05
N ILE A 396 23.10 34.12 -9.93
CA ILE A 396 22.05 34.43 -10.88
C ILE A 396 22.06 33.35 -11.98
N PRO A 397 20.96 32.59 -12.17
CA PRO A 397 20.89 31.59 -13.23
C PRO A 397 21.12 32.22 -14.61
N LYS A 398 21.89 31.56 -15.47
CA LYS A 398 22.08 31.96 -16.89
C LYS A 398 21.24 31.07 -17.79
N ASN A 399 21.04 31.42 -19.07
CA ASN A 399 20.38 30.51 -20.01
C ASN A 399 21.14 29.18 -20.11
N CYS A 400 20.42 28.06 -20.15
CA CYS A 400 21.04 26.76 -20.34
C CYS A 400 21.80 26.74 -21.68
N SER A 401 23.07 26.33 -21.64
CA SER A 401 23.94 26.24 -22.81
C SER A 401 24.09 24.81 -23.35
N ASN A 402 23.61 23.83 -22.59
CA ASN A 402 23.57 22.40 -22.90
C ASN A 402 22.52 21.72 -21.97
N GLU A 403 22.42 20.39 -22.01
CA GLU A 403 21.50 19.60 -21.18
C GLU A 403 21.98 19.41 -19.70
N GLN A 404 23.08 20.03 -19.27
CA GLN A 404 23.57 19.95 -17.89
C GLN A 404 23.24 21.24 -17.12
N ILE A 405 22.61 21.11 -15.95
CA ILE A 405 22.29 22.24 -15.08
C ILE A 405 23.55 22.66 -14.29
N PRO A 406 24.00 23.92 -14.41
CA PRO A 406 25.13 24.40 -13.62
C PRO A 406 24.72 24.62 -12.15
N SER A 407 25.68 24.72 -11.23
CA SER A 407 25.43 24.82 -9.79
C SER A 407 24.54 25.99 -9.34
N GLN A 408 24.45 27.03 -10.16
CA GLN A 408 23.61 28.21 -9.95
C GLN A 408 22.22 28.11 -10.63
N GLY A 409 21.89 26.96 -11.23
CA GLY A 409 20.70 26.78 -12.07
C GLY A 409 20.83 27.44 -13.45
N CYS A 410 19.90 27.12 -14.35
CA CYS A 410 19.82 27.78 -15.66
C CYS A 410 18.39 27.98 -16.14
N PHE A 411 18.17 29.02 -16.95
CA PHE A 411 16.88 29.29 -17.58
C PHE A 411 16.69 28.46 -18.86
N CYS A 412 15.55 27.79 -18.96
CA CYS A 412 15.14 27.08 -20.18
C CYS A 412 15.11 28.06 -21.35
N ASN A 413 15.47 27.59 -22.54
CA ASN A 413 15.29 28.34 -23.77
C ASN A 413 14.92 27.40 -24.91
N ARG A 414 14.61 27.99 -26.06
CA ARG A 414 14.21 27.24 -27.27
C ARG A 414 15.20 26.15 -27.69
N ASN A 415 16.50 26.34 -27.44
CA ASN A 415 17.54 25.41 -27.88
C ASN A 415 17.93 24.38 -26.80
N PHE A 416 17.80 24.73 -25.51
CA PHE A 416 18.20 23.87 -24.39
C PHE A 416 17.22 24.01 -23.23
N HIS A 417 16.59 22.91 -22.88
CA HIS A 417 15.54 22.84 -21.87
C HIS A 417 15.61 21.49 -21.12
N PRO A 418 16.73 21.24 -20.40
CA PRO A 418 16.88 20.02 -19.61
C PRO A 418 15.82 19.96 -18.51
N GLN A 419 15.48 18.76 -18.06
CA GLN A 419 14.61 18.62 -16.89
C GLN A 419 15.17 19.42 -15.70
N ASN A 420 14.30 20.17 -15.02
CA ASN A 420 14.59 21.07 -13.89
C ASN A 420 15.25 22.42 -14.23
N CYS A 421 15.29 22.83 -15.50
CA CYS A 421 15.63 24.23 -15.84
C CYS A 421 14.52 25.20 -15.37
N THR A 422 14.89 26.43 -15.06
CA THR A 422 13.94 27.48 -14.67
C THR A 422 13.24 28.03 -15.90
N CYS A 423 11.91 27.99 -15.96
CA CYS A 423 11.17 28.50 -17.10
C CYS A 423 11.32 30.02 -17.28
N PRO A 424 11.56 30.51 -18.51
CA PRO A 424 11.67 31.95 -18.77
C PRO A 424 10.30 32.62 -18.70
N SER A 425 10.27 33.95 -18.65
CA SER A 425 9.02 34.72 -18.68
C SER A 425 8.34 34.71 -20.06
N ASN A 426 7.00 34.80 -20.04
CA ASN A 426 6.02 34.91 -21.13
C ASN A 426 6.52 34.95 -22.58
N SER A 427 7.26 35.97 -23.02
CA SER A 427 7.60 36.13 -24.44
C SER A 427 8.48 35.01 -25.01
N ASN A 428 9.18 34.27 -24.14
CA ASN A 428 10.16 33.25 -24.52
C ASN A 428 9.68 31.81 -24.27
N LEU A 429 8.42 31.64 -23.83
CA LEU A 429 7.78 30.32 -23.70
C LEU A 429 7.31 29.76 -25.06
N LYS A 430 7.22 30.63 -26.07
CA LYS A 430 6.92 30.22 -27.43
C LYS A 430 8.05 29.30 -27.90
N ASP A 431 7.70 28.07 -28.25
CA ASP A 431 8.61 26.98 -28.62
C ASP A 431 9.23 26.18 -27.44
N ILE A 432 8.81 26.41 -26.19
CA ILE A 432 9.12 25.52 -25.05
C ILE A 432 7.90 24.61 -24.79
N PRO A 433 8.04 23.28 -24.88
CA PRO A 433 6.94 22.34 -24.62
C PRO A 433 6.30 22.56 -23.25
N ILE A 434 4.98 22.38 -23.17
CA ILE A 434 4.26 22.43 -21.88
C ILE A 434 4.81 21.36 -20.93
N SER A 435 5.28 20.22 -21.46
CA SER A 435 5.94 19.14 -20.71
C SER A 435 7.29 19.51 -20.05
N ILE A 436 7.79 20.72 -20.29
CA ILE A 436 9.00 21.25 -19.63
C ILE A 436 8.65 22.50 -18.83
N CYS A 437 7.81 23.37 -19.40
CA CYS A 437 7.35 24.59 -18.74
C CYS A 437 5.84 24.65 -18.77
N GLY A 438 5.21 24.47 -17.60
CA GLY A 438 3.77 24.63 -17.40
C GLY A 438 3.27 26.01 -17.84
N CYS A 439 1.95 26.17 -17.93
CA CYS A 439 1.32 27.42 -18.32
C CYS A 439 1.62 28.55 -17.33
N GLN A 440 1.96 29.75 -17.80
CA GLN A 440 2.10 30.93 -16.94
C GLN A 440 0.75 31.63 -16.75
N SER A 441 0.48 32.06 -15.51
CA SER A 441 -0.80 32.61 -15.06
C SER A 441 -1.20 33.97 -15.65
N SER A 442 -0.32 34.65 -16.38
CA SER A 442 -0.69 35.85 -17.14
C SER A 442 0.19 35.99 -18.35
N GLY A 443 -0.39 36.24 -19.53
CA GLY A 443 0.37 36.57 -20.74
C GLY A 443 1.16 35.43 -21.38
N ASP A 444 0.86 34.17 -21.03
CA ASP A 444 1.42 33.03 -21.75
C ASP A 444 0.99 33.08 -23.22
N PRO A 445 1.93 33.14 -24.18
CA PRO A 445 1.60 33.27 -25.60
C PRO A 445 1.04 31.97 -26.20
N ARG A 446 0.99 30.87 -25.43
CA ARG A 446 0.46 29.58 -25.86
C ARG A 446 -1.06 29.59 -25.65
N GLU A 447 -1.82 29.43 -26.73
CA GLU A 447 -3.30 29.50 -26.72
C GLU A 447 -3.96 28.52 -25.75
N GLN A 448 -3.37 27.33 -25.57
CA GLN A 448 -3.84 26.34 -24.60
C GLN A 448 -3.60 26.68 -23.11
N CYS A 449 -2.99 27.85 -22.82
CA CYS A 449 -2.69 28.34 -21.47
C CYS A 449 -3.65 29.45 -20.97
N LYS A 450 -4.75 29.69 -21.67
CA LYS A 450 -5.76 30.69 -21.23
C LYS A 450 -6.58 30.14 -20.07
N ILE A 451 -6.59 30.86 -18.94
CA ILE A 451 -7.30 30.48 -17.71
C ILE A 451 -8.82 30.47 -17.94
N CYS A 452 -9.48 29.42 -17.44
CA CYS A 452 -10.93 29.32 -17.42
C CYS A 452 -11.60 30.50 -16.69
N GLN A 453 -12.89 30.73 -16.93
CA GLN A 453 -13.63 31.80 -16.23
C GLN A 453 -14.73 31.25 -15.31
N GLY A 454 -15.07 29.96 -15.40
CA GLY A 454 -16.06 29.30 -14.54
C GLY A 454 -15.48 28.89 -13.18
N ASN A 455 -16.31 28.78 -12.14
CA ASN A 455 -15.94 28.32 -10.80
C ASN A 455 -15.79 26.78 -10.74
N ILE A 456 -15.40 26.21 -9.59
CA ILE A 456 -15.16 24.76 -9.43
C ILE A 456 -16.35 23.84 -9.75
N TYR A 457 -17.57 24.34 -9.58
CA TYR A 457 -18.80 23.60 -9.88
C TYR A 457 -19.26 23.80 -11.32
N ASP A 458 -18.69 24.75 -12.05
CA ASP A 458 -18.98 24.91 -13.46
C ASP A 458 -18.31 23.75 -14.21
N GLN A 459 -19.01 23.21 -15.20
CA GLN A 459 -18.46 22.22 -16.10
C GLN A 459 -18.07 22.91 -17.40
N VAL A 460 -16.81 22.83 -17.78
CA VAL A 460 -16.34 23.29 -19.10
C VAL A 460 -16.18 22.11 -20.04
N ASP A 461 -16.07 22.38 -21.33
CA ASP A 461 -15.68 21.31 -22.26
C ASP A 461 -14.25 20.86 -21.90
N PRO A 462 -14.01 19.54 -21.70
CA PRO A 462 -12.72 19.01 -21.28
C PRO A 462 -11.54 19.55 -22.11
N GLY A 463 -10.57 20.20 -21.46
CA GLY A 463 -9.36 20.80 -22.05
C GLY A 463 -9.56 22.15 -22.75
N SER A 464 -10.75 22.75 -22.71
CA SER A 464 -11.05 24.00 -23.45
C SER A 464 -10.39 25.27 -22.90
N CYS A 465 -9.87 25.22 -21.67
CA CYS A 465 -9.14 26.29 -20.99
C CYS A 465 -8.30 25.68 -19.86
N THR A 466 -7.29 26.38 -19.36
CA THR A 466 -6.45 25.92 -18.25
C THR A 466 -7.11 26.23 -16.92
N CYS A 467 -6.99 25.32 -15.95
CA CYS A 467 -7.41 25.57 -14.58
C CYS A 467 -6.69 26.82 -14.06
N GLY A 468 -7.39 27.68 -13.32
CA GLY A 468 -6.71 28.78 -12.65
C GLY A 468 -5.95 28.28 -11.43
N LEU A 469 -4.83 28.95 -11.15
CA LEU A 469 -4.01 28.65 -9.97
C LEU A 469 -4.79 28.97 -8.69
N ASN A 470 -4.55 28.21 -7.61
CA ASN A 470 -5.20 28.35 -6.31
C ASN A 470 -6.72 28.10 -6.32
N TRP A 471 -7.22 27.21 -7.18
CA TRP A 471 -8.64 26.84 -7.26
C TRP A 471 -9.60 27.97 -7.71
N GLU A 472 -9.08 29.17 -7.98
CA GLU A 472 -9.83 30.25 -8.59
C GLU A 472 -10.01 29.94 -10.08
N HIS A 473 -11.26 29.87 -10.53
CA HIS A 473 -11.60 29.48 -11.88
C HIS A 473 -11.13 28.07 -12.30
N HIS A 474 -11.47 27.07 -11.48
CA HIS A 474 -11.08 25.66 -11.65
C HIS A 474 -12.27 24.75 -12.03
N PRO A 475 -12.99 25.04 -13.13
CA PRO A 475 -14.17 24.25 -13.48
C PRO A 475 -13.78 22.82 -13.84
N THR A 476 -14.61 21.85 -13.47
CA THR A 476 -14.40 20.45 -13.86
C THR A 476 -14.26 20.34 -15.37
N GLY A 477 -13.18 19.71 -15.85
CA GLY A 477 -12.83 19.63 -17.26
C GLY A 477 -11.82 20.67 -17.74
N CYS A 478 -11.32 21.60 -16.93
CA CYS A 478 -10.20 22.45 -17.35
C CYS A 478 -8.92 21.62 -17.61
N LEU A 479 -7.96 22.13 -18.37
CA LEU A 479 -6.63 21.53 -18.53
C LEU A 479 -5.81 21.79 -17.27
N CYS A 480 -5.26 20.75 -16.64
CA CYS A 480 -4.49 20.89 -15.40
C CYS A 480 -3.30 21.86 -15.62
N ALA A 481 -3.27 22.92 -14.82
CA ALA A 481 -2.22 23.92 -14.78
C ALA A 481 -0.94 23.39 -14.11
N ASP A 482 -1.10 22.56 -13.08
CA ASP A 482 -0.01 21.93 -12.32
C ASP A 482 -0.32 20.48 -11.92
N GLN A 483 0.55 19.88 -11.12
CA GLN A 483 0.45 18.48 -10.70
C GLN A 483 -0.58 18.25 -9.58
N ASP A 484 -1.00 19.31 -8.87
CA ASP A 484 -1.89 19.25 -7.72
C ASP A 484 -3.37 19.39 -8.15
N ASP A 485 -3.61 19.90 -9.36
CA ASP A 485 -4.95 19.96 -9.96
C ASP A 485 -5.59 18.56 -10.12
N TYR A 486 -6.86 18.44 -9.74
CA TYR A 486 -7.70 17.26 -9.94
C TYR A 486 -9.01 17.61 -10.65
N ASN A 487 -9.75 16.61 -11.14
CA ASN A 487 -10.96 16.80 -11.97
C ASN A 487 -10.71 17.66 -13.23
N CYS A 488 -9.49 17.63 -13.73
CA CYS A 488 -9.01 18.36 -14.89
C CYS A 488 -8.44 17.40 -15.93
N VAL A 489 -8.38 17.82 -17.19
CA VAL A 489 -7.78 17.05 -18.27
C VAL A 489 -6.26 17.12 -18.20
N CYS A 490 -5.59 15.98 -18.37
CA CYS A 490 -4.13 15.91 -18.35
C CYS A 490 -3.48 16.89 -19.31
N SER A 491 -2.57 17.71 -18.77
CA SER A 491 -1.60 18.45 -19.56
C SER A 491 -0.33 17.63 -19.76
N ALA A 492 0.57 18.09 -20.62
CA ALA A 492 1.79 17.33 -20.95
C ALA A 492 2.79 17.23 -19.78
N ASN A 493 2.61 18.02 -18.71
CA ASN A 493 3.20 17.78 -17.39
C ASN A 493 2.23 16.89 -16.62
N GLN A 494 2.46 15.59 -16.66
CA GLN A 494 1.54 14.59 -16.11
C GLN A 494 1.34 14.83 -14.60
N SER A 495 0.21 15.43 -14.23
CA SER A 495 -0.33 15.30 -12.87
C SER A 495 -0.70 13.82 -12.67
N TYR A 496 -0.41 13.27 -11.49
CA TYR A 496 -0.80 11.90 -11.15
C TYR A 496 -2.33 11.75 -11.02
N TYR A 497 -3.09 12.85 -11.01
CA TYR A 497 -4.53 12.90 -10.72
C TYR A 497 -5.38 13.53 -11.83
N CYS A 498 -4.78 13.79 -12.99
CA CYS A 498 -5.52 14.29 -14.13
C CYS A 498 -6.28 13.17 -14.84
N GLN A 499 -7.40 13.55 -15.45
CA GLN A 499 -8.30 12.64 -16.15
C GLN A 499 -8.17 12.81 -17.67
N THR A 500 -8.59 11.81 -18.43
CA THR A 500 -8.71 11.94 -19.88
C THR A 500 -10.10 12.47 -20.26
N VAL A 501 -10.32 12.78 -21.53
CA VAL A 501 -11.69 13.10 -22.02
C VAL A 501 -12.36 11.78 -22.36
N CYS A 502 -13.56 11.53 -21.82
CA CYS A 502 -14.27 10.28 -22.11
C CYS A 502 -14.54 10.18 -23.62
N GLU A 503 -14.12 9.06 -24.20
CA GLU A 503 -14.48 8.65 -25.55
C GLU A 503 -15.85 7.95 -25.56
N GLN A 504 -16.36 7.64 -26.75
CA GLN A 504 -17.67 7.01 -26.90
C GLN A 504 -17.72 5.66 -26.16
N GLY A 505 -18.55 5.59 -25.11
CA GLY A 505 -18.74 4.39 -24.29
C GLY A 505 -17.89 4.35 -23.01
N GLN A 506 -17.09 5.39 -22.74
CA GLN A 506 -16.39 5.58 -21.47
C GLN A 506 -17.21 6.41 -20.49
N PHE A 507 -17.02 6.16 -19.20
CA PHE A 507 -17.75 6.85 -18.12
C PHE A 507 -16.80 7.21 -16.97
N PRO A 508 -16.98 8.39 -16.33
CA PRO A 508 -16.08 8.86 -15.27
C PRO A 508 -15.85 7.87 -14.11
N ASP A 509 -16.90 7.16 -13.71
CA ASP A 509 -16.86 6.21 -12.59
C ASP A 509 -16.01 4.94 -12.87
N TYR A 510 -15.71 4.66 -14.15
CA TYR A 510 -15.08 3.42 -14.59
C TYR A 510 -13.75 3.63 -15.34
N ASP A 511 -13.66 4.71 -16.10
CA ASP A 511 -12.58 4.94 -17.08
C ASP A 511 -11.66 6.13 -16.71
N ASP A 512 -11.84 6.71 -15.51
CA ASP A 512 -11.08 7.86 -15.00
C ASP A 512 -10.97 9.02 -16.03
N CYS A 513 -12.13 9.42 -16.54
CA CYS A 513 -12.27 10.38 -17.62
C CYS A 513 -13.35 11.44 -17.30
N LEU A 514 -13.39 12.51 -18.10
CA LEU A 514 -14.35 13.60 -17.99
C LEU A 514 -15.27 13.68 -19.22
N CYS A 515 -16.58 13.77 -18.97
CA CYS A 515 -17.57 13.90 -20.02
C CYS A 515 -17.51 15.29 -20.69
N ARG A 516 -17.63 15.31 -22.02
CA ARG A 516 -17.82 16.57 -22.77
C ARG A 516 -19.10 17.27 -22.36
N ALA A 517 -19.11 18.60 -22.46
CA ALA A 517 -20.25 19.39 -21.99
C ALA A 517 -21.55 19.04 -22.72
N ASN A 518 -21.46 18.56 -23.97
CA ASN A 518 -22.58 18.15 -24.83
C ASN A 518 -22.81 16.62 -24.87
N ASP A 519 -22.05 15.82 -24.13
CA ASP A 519 -22.19 14.36 -24.11
C ASP A 519 -23.13 13.93 -22.98
N ASN A 520 -24.43 14.00 -23.24
CA ASN A 520 -25.45 13.58 -22.26
C ASN A 520 -25.37 12.08 -21.96
N ILE A 521 -24.90 11.25 -22.90
CA ILE A 521 -24.78 9.79 -22.68
C ILE A 521 -23.73 9.52 -21.61
N CYS A 522 -22.57 10.16 -21.71
CA CYS A 522 -21.52 10.07 -20.69
C CYS A 522 -22.00 10.60 -19.33
N LYS A 523 -22.71 11.74 -19.31
CA LYS A 523 -23.19 12.38 -18.06
C LYS A 523 -24.30 11.61 -17.35
N ASP A 524 -25.20 10.99 -18.09
CA ASP A 524 -26.24 10.12 -17.54
C ASP A 524 -25.64 8.85 -16.90
N GLY A 525 -24.35 8.61 -17.18
CA GLY A 525 -23.63 7.45 -16.73
C GLY A 525 -24.02 6.22 -17.53
N PRO A 526 -23.42 5.08 -17.20
CA PRO A 526 -23.73 3.84 -17.88
C PRO A 526 -25.12 3.35 -17.49
N LEU A 527 -25.81 2.76 -18.46
CA LEU A 527 -27.13 2.18 -18.20
C LEU A 527 -27.02 1.06 -17.14
N PRO A 528 -28.07 0.84 -16.32
CA PRO A 528 -28.09 -0.25 -15.37
C PRO A 528 -27.81 -1.60 -16.03
N CYS A 529 -27.05 -2.45 -15.35
CA CYS A 529 -26.86 -3.82 -15.79
C CYS A 529 -28.21 -4.54 -15.77
N THR A 530 -28.52 -5.22 -16.87
CA THR A 530 -29.70 -6.08 -17.01
C THR A 530 -29.28 -7.40 -17.64
N GLN A 531 -30.17 -8.39 -17.59
CA GLN A 531 -29.96 -9.66 -18.29
C GLN A 531 -29.59 -9.49 -19.77
N GLN A 532 -30.13 -8.47 -20.46
CA GLN A 532 -29.89 -8.24 -21.90
C GLN A 532 -28.78 -7.22 -22.18
N TYR A 533 -28.32 -6.46 -21.18
CA TYR A 533 -27.34 -5.39 -21.33
C TYR A 533 -26.43 -5.33 -20.10
N HIS A 534 -25.22 -5.84 -20.23
CA HIS A 534 -24.23 -5.85 -19.15
C HIS A 534 -22.80 -5.65 -19.68
N PRO A 535 -22.51 -4.54 -20.40
CA PRO A 535 -21.12 -4.18 -20.70
C PRO A 535 -20.34 -3.93 -19.39
N ARG A 536 -19.01 -3.99 -19.44
CA ARG A 536 -18.10 -3.78 -18.29
C ARG A 536 -18.47 -2.54 -17.47
N SER A 537 -18.86 -1.47 -18.13
CA SER A 537 -19.16 -0.20 -17.48
C SER A 537 -20.60 -0.09 -16.97
N CYS A 538 -21.48 -1.09 -17.11
CA CYS A 538 -22.88 -0.93 -16.66
C CYS A 538 -22.99 -0.67 -15.15
N LYS A 539 -24.02 0.08 -14.74
CA LYS A 539 -24.26 0.37 -13.33
C LYS A 539 -24.91 -0.83 -12.64
N CYS A 540 -24.20 -1.45 -11.70
CA CYS A 540 -24.71 -2.62 -10.98
C CYS A 540 -25.90 -2.28 -10.08
N PRO A 541 -27.01 -3.04 -10.17
CA PRO A 541 -28.08 -2.98 -9.18
C PRO A 541 -27.57 -3.33 -7.78
N HIS A 542 -28.23 -2.81 -6.75
CA HIS A 542 -27.90 -3.09 -5.34
C HIS A 542 -28.84 -4.10 -4.68
N GLU A 543 -29.97 -4.39 -5.32
CA GLU A 543 -30.96 -5.36 -4.85
C GLU A 543 -30.69 -6.73 -5.51
N ALA A 544 -30.77 -7.81 -4.73
CA ALA A 544 -30.47 -9.16 -5.20
C ALA A 544 -31.35 -9.61 -6.37
N ASP A 545 -32.64 -9.23 -6.36
CA ASP A 545 -33.61 -9.60 -7.40
C ASP A 545 -33.26 -8.98 -8.77
N ASP A 546 -32.63 -7.81 -8.78
CA ASP A 546 -32.23 -7.11 -10.01
C ASP A 546 -30.93 -7.67 -10.61
N LEU A 547 -30.16 -8.45 -9.82
CA LEU A 547 -28.94 -9.13 -10.26
C LEU A 547 -29.23 -10.50 -10.86
N ILE A 548 -30.47 -10.98 -10.84
CA ILE A 548 -30.84 -12.26 -11.44
C ILE A 548 -30.45 -12.26 -12.93
N ASN A 549 -29.62 -13.22 -13.32
CA ASN A 549 -29.02 -13.36 -14.66
C ASN A 549 -27.99 -12.26 -15.06
N VAL A 550 -27.54 -11.41 -14.14
CA VAL A 550 -26.36 -10.56 -14.33
C VAL A 550 -25.15 -11.31 -13.77
N PRO A 551 -24.14 -11.69 -14.57
CA PRO A 551 -23.02 -12.49 -14.05
C PRO A 551 -22.26 -11.80 -12.90
N LYS A 552 -21.81 -12.56 -11.87
CA LYS A 552 -20.97 -12.01 -10.77
C LYS A 552 -19.77 -11.19 -11.27
N ARG A 553 -19.13 -11.68 -12.33
CA ARG A 553 -17.96 -11.03 -12.94
C ARG A 553 -18.21 -9.60 -13.46
N ILE A 554 -19.48 -9.23 -13.69
CA ILE A 554 -19.88 -7.85 -14.04
C ILE A 554 -20.30 -7.08 -12.79
N CYS A 555 -21.08 -7.72 -11.92
CA CYS A 555 -21.56 -7.13 -10.68
C CYS A 555 -21.29 -8.06 -9.52
N GLY A 556 -20.44 -7.63 -8.58
CA GLY A 556 -20.13 -8.37 -7.36
C GLY A 556 -21.37 -8.79 -6.57
N CYS A 557 -21.19 -9.69 -5.61
CA CYS A 557 -22.29 -10.25 -4.84
C CYS A 557 -22.88 -9.20 -3.88
N VAL A 558 -24.20 -9.24 -3.70
CA VAL A 558 -24.90 -8.44 -2.69
C VAL A 558 -25.49 -9.33 -1.58
N TYR A 559 -26.03 -8.72 -0.54
CA TYR A 559 -26.73 -9.47 0.51
C TYR A 559 -27.97 -10.18 -0.09
N GLU A 560 -28.18 -11.45 0.25
CA GLU A 560 -29.26 -12.30 -0.28
C GLU A 560 -29.25 -12.48 -1.81
N ASP A 561 -28.09 -12.31 -2.45
CA ASP A 561 -27.89 -12.64 -3.87
C ASP A 561 -28.42 -14.06 -4.17
N GLN A 562 -29.08 -14.26 -5.30
CA GLN A 562 -29.65 -15.56 -5.70
C GLN A 562 -28.77 -16.30 -6.73
N ARG A 563 -27.70 -15.66 -7.22
CA ARG A 563 -26.78 -16.25 -8.18
C ARG A 563 -25.97 -17.35 -7.52
N GLU A 564 -25.80 -18.47 -8.21
CA GLU A 564 -25.15 -19.66 -7.64
C GLU A 564 -23.71 -19.37 -7.20
N GLU A 565 -23.00 -18.54 -7.97
CA GLU A 565 -21.63 -18.11 -7.71
C GLU A 565 -21.49 -17.10 -6.54
N CYS A 566 -22.61 -16.60 -6.03
CA CYS A 566 -22.68 -15.74 -4.85
C CYS A 566 -23.21 -16.46 -3.61
N GLN A 567 -23.59 -17.74 -3.73
CA GLN A 567 -24.05 -18.51 -2.60
C GLN A 567 -22.89 -18.93 -1.70
N GLU A 568 -23.20 -19.10 -0.43
CA GLU A 568 -22.30 -19.75 0.50
C GLU A 568 -21.86 -21.12 -0.06
N GLY A 569 -20.54 -21.33 -0.07
CA GLY A 569 -19.93 -22.55 -0.58
C GLY A 569 -19.67 -22.59 -2.09
N ALA A 570 -19.83 -21.45 -2.78
CA ALA A 570 -19.23 -21.24 -4.08
C ALA A 570 -17.70 -21.12 -3.96
N ILE A 571 -16.98 -21.74 -4.89
CA ILE A 571 -15.54 -21.64 -5.07
C ILE A 571 -15.31 -21.06 -6.46
N TYR A 572 -14.57 -19.95 -6.53
CA TYR A 572 -14.11 -19.40 -7.80
C TYR A 572 -12.69 -19.88 -8.06
N TYR A 573 -12.36 -20.27 -9.29
CA TYR A 573 -11.02 -20.71 -9.63
C TYR A 573 -10.55 -20.07 -10.92
N LEU A 574 -9.24 -19.89 -11.03
CA LEU A 574 -8.63 -19.23 -12.16
C LEU A 574 -8.71 -20.11 -13.41
N VAL A 575 -9.08 -19.49 -14.54
CA VAL A 575 -9.19 -20.15 -15.84
C VAL A 575 -8.30 -19.49 -16.88
N GLY A 576 -7.51 -20.31 -17.55
CA GLY A 576 -6.64 -19.90 -18.64
C GLY A 576 -6.06 -21.12 -19.31
N THR A 577 -5.57 -20.96 -20.53
CA THR A 577 -4.94 -22.07 -21.28
C THR A 577 -3.50 -21.71 -21.58
N ILE A 578 -2.57 -22.60 -21.21
CA ILE A 578 -1.16 -22.44 -21.55
C ILE A 578 -0.86 -23.29 -22.78
N ASP A 579 -0.33 -22.68 -23.84
CA ASP A 579 0.08 -23.38 -25.05
C ASP A 579 1.46 -24.06 -24.89
N ASP A 580 1.96 -24.73 -25.94
CA ASP A 580 3.25 -25.42 -25.88
C ASP A 580 4.45 -24.47 -25.96
N ASN A 581 4.23 -23.21 -26.33
CA ASN A 581 5.21 -22.14 -26.28
C ASN A 581 5.26 -21.46 -24.90
N ARG A 582 4.46 -21.94 -23.94
CA ARG A 582 4.27 -21.38 -22.60
C ARG A 582 3.63 -19.98 -22.62
N VAL A 583 2.78 -19.72 -23.61
CA VAL A 583 1.92 -18.53 -23.63
C VAL A 583 0.63 -18.85 -22.89
N LEU A 584 0.36 -18.13 -21.81
CA LEU A 584 -0.91 -18.15 -21.09
C LEU A 584 -1.91 -17.27 -21.83
N GLU A 585 -2.93 -17.88 -22.42
CA GLU A 585 -4.08 -17.19 -22.99
C GLU A 585 -5.20 -17.07 -21.96
N LEU A 586 -5.60 -15.83 -21.69
CA LEU A 586 -6.72 -15.46 -20.83
C LEU A 586 -7.89 -14.96 -21.69
N ASP A 587 -9.09 -15.49 -21.47
CA ASP A 587 -10.28 -15.03 -22.19
C ASP A 587 -10.89 -13.83 -21.46
N TYR A 588 -10.89 -12.66 -22.11
CA TYR A 588 -11.49 -11.43 -21.59
C TYR A 588 -12.96 -11.63 -21.16
N ASN A 589 -13.71 -12.50 -21.85
CA ASN A 589 -15.13 -12.73 -21.51
C ASN A 589 -15.34 -13.48 -20.18
N LYS A 590 -14.28 -14.08 -19.64
CA LYS A 590 -14.29 -14.78 -18.35
C LYS A 590 -13.71 -13.93 -17.22
N PHE A 591 -13.21 -12.73 -17.52
CA PHE A 591 -12.60 -11.83 -16.56
C PHE A 591 -13.61 -11.36 -15.53
N ASP A 592 -13.30 -11.59 -14.25
CA ASP A 592 -13.94 -10.93 -13.13
C ASP A 592 -13.11 -9.69 -12.80
N PHE A 593 -13.70 -8.51 -13.03
CA PHE A 593 -13.00 -7.24 -12.89
C PHE A 593 -12.78 -6.83 -11.44
N GLU A 594 -13.56 -7.37 -10.50
CA GLU A 594 -13.32 -7.15 -9.07
C GLU A 594 -12.10 -7.95 -8.61
N LEU A 595 -11.99 -9.19 -9.08
CA LEU A 595 -10.83 -10.06 -8.80
C LEU A 595 -9.62 -9.78 -9.71
N GLY A 596 -9.82 -9.02 -10.78
CA GLY A 596 -8.79 -8.73 -11.79
C GLY A 596 -8.27 -9.96 -12.53
N ASN A 597 -9.07 -11.04 -12.60
CA ASN A 597 -8.64 -12.31 -13.20
C ASN A 597 -9.80 -13.06 -13.86
N PRO A 598 -9.55 -13.88 -14.89
CA PRO A 598 -10.54 -14.78 -15.44
C PRO A 598 -10.82 -15.92 -14.47
N VAL A 599 -12.09 -16.08 -14.11
CA VAL A 599 -12.54 -17.08 -13.15
C VAL A 599 -13.72 -17.88 -13.70
N ASP A 600 -13.84 -19.08 -13.17
CA ASP A 600 -15.02 -19.94 -13.30
C ASP A 600 -15.42 -20.43 -11.91
N PHE A 601 -16.61 -21.00 -11.78
CA PHE A 601 -17.21 -21.28 -10.49
C PHE A 601 -17.66 -22.73 -10.35
N THR A 602 -17.61 -23.21 -9.12
CA THR A 602 -18.08 -24.55 -8.74
C THR A 602 -18.57 -24.52 -7.30
N LYS A 603 -19.36 -25.51 -6.89
CA LYS A 603 -19.82 -25.63 -5.50
C LYS A 603 -18.96 -26.63 -4.76
N ILE A 604 -18.72 -26.40 -3.47
CA ILE A 604 -18.07 -27.40 -2.59
C ILE A 604 -18.76 -28.77 -2.72
N ALA A 605 -20.10 -28.77 -2.79
CA ALA A 605 -20.91 -29.98 -2.90
C ALA A 605 -20.65 -30.79 -4.19
N ASP A 606 -20.02 -30.21 -5.21
CA ASP A 606 -19.66 -30.91 -6.45
C ASP A 606 -18.46 -31.85 -6.27
N TYR A 607 -17.71 -31.73 -5.16
CA TYR A 607 -16.50 -32.51 -4.88
C TYR A 607 -16.78 -33.53 -3.79
N GLU A 608 -16.54 -34.80 -4.04
CA GLU A 608 -16.69 -35.82 -2.99
C GLU A 608 -15.70 -35.60 -1.84
N PRO A 609 -16.06 -35.93 -0.58
CA PRO A 609 -15.12 -36.03 0.52
C PRO A 609 -13.92 -36.89 0.13
N TYR A 610 -12.69 -36.41 0.37
CA TYR A 610 -11.51 -37.22 0.07
C TYR A 610 -11.29 -38.34 1.11
N LYS A 611 -11.96 -38.26 2.27
CA LYS A 611 -12.10 -39.31 3.28
C LYS A 611 -13.58 -39.59 3.56
N GLU A 612 -13.98 -40.85 3.44
CA GLU A 612 -15.33 -41.29 3.80
C GLU A 612 -15.54 -41.34 5.32
N GLY A 613 -16.79 -41.20 5.77
CA GLY A 613 -17.19 -41.40 7.17
C GLY A 613 -16.88 -40.24 8.12
N ILE A 614 -16.45 -39.08 7.60
CA ILE A 614 -16.24 -37.86 8.37
C ILE A 614 -17.38 -36.87 8.10
N SER A 615 -17.82 -36.15 9.13
CA SER A 615 -18.84 -35.10 9.03
C SER A 615 -18.38 -33.80 9.69
N ALA A 616 -18.88 -32.66 9.21
CA ALA A 616 -18.65 -31.35 9.85
C ALA A 616 -19.16 -31.28 11.30
N SER A 617 -20.04 -32.21 11.72
CA SER A 617 -20.48 -32.35 13.11
C SER A 617 -19.51 -33.10 14.02
N ASP A 618 -18.48 -33.74 13.48
CA ASP A 618 -17.50 -34.47 14.29
C ASP A 618 -16.71 -33.51 15.19
N SER A 619 -16.39 -33.97 16.41
CA SER A 619 -15.65 -33.15 17.38
C SER A 619 -14.23 -32.84 16.93
N SER A 620 -13.66 -33.66 16.05
CA SER A 620 -12.31 -33.46 15.54
C SER A 620 -12.13 -34.06 14.16
N PHE A 621 -11.27 -33.44 13.37
CA PHE A 621 -10.81 -33.93 12.08
C PHE A 621 -9.39 -33.43 11.84
N LEU A 622 -8.54 -34.29 11.28
CA LEU A 622 -7.20 -33.92 10.85
C LEU A 622 -6.91 -34.54 9.49
N SER A 623 -6.45 -33.70 8.56
CA SER A 623 -6.11 -34.16 7.23
C SER A 623 -4.82 -34.95 7.20
N ILE A 624 -3.86 -34.51 8.01
CA ILE A 624 -2.56 -35.15 8.29
C ILE A 624 -2.43 -35.29 9.81
N SER A 625 -1.98 -36.44 10.28
CA SER A 625 -1.75 -36.62 11.72
C SER A 625 -0.64 -35.67 12.21
N LYS A 626 -0.68 -35.26 13.48
CA LYS A 626 0.35 -34.35 14.05
C LYS A 626 1.76 -34.95 13.90
N GLU A 627 1.89 -36.25 14.16
CA GLU A 627 3.16 -36.98 14.04
C GLU A 627 3.68 -37.03 12.59
N ASP A 628 2.79 -37.22 11.61
CA ASP A 628 3.18 -37.23 10.20
C ASP A 628 3.50 -35.84 9.68
N PHE A 629 2.80 -34.81 10.18
CA PHE A 629 3.05 -33.42 9.79
C PHE A 629 4.47 -32.99 10.14
N GLU A 630 4.93 -33.26 11.37
CA GLU A 630 6.28 -32.92 11.83
C GLU A 630 7.39 -33.55 10.95
N LYS A 631 7.10 -34.67 10.29
CA LYS A 631 8.05 -35.41 9.44
C LYS A 631 8.11 -34.91 8.00
N LEU A 632 7.15 -34.10 7.55
CA LEU A 632 7.08 -33.66 6.15
C LEU A 632 8.32 -32.86 5.75
N LYS A 633 8.76 -32.99 4.51
CA LYS A 633 9.88 -32.19 3.99
C LYS A 633 9.61 -30.69 4.07
N LEU A 634 8.37 -30.27 3.85
CA LEU A 634 7.96 -28.87 3.86
C LEU A 634 8.01 -28.21 5.24
N THR A 635 7.98 -28.95 6.35
CA THR A 635 8.03 -28.33 7.70
C THR A 635 9.41 -27.80 8.04
N LYS A 636 10.45 -28.20 7.31
CA LYS A 636 11.82 -27.73 7.53
C LYS A 636 11.98 -26.28 7.07
N ALA A 637 12.76 -25.51 7.82
CA ALA A 637 13.16 -24.16 7.45
C ALA A 637 13.93 -24.12 6.12
N LEU A 638 13.73 -23.06 5.35
CA LEU A 638 14.51 -22.77 4.15
C LEU A 638 15.97 -22.54 4.48
N THR A 639 16.83 -23.09 3.64
CA THR A 639 18.27 -22.84 3.68
C THR A 639 18.61 -21.42 3.21
N GLN A 640 19.79 -20.93 3.59
CA GLN A 640 20.25 -19.61 3.15
C GLN A 640 20.42 -19.50 1.62
N ASN A 641 20.65 -20.62 0.92
CA ASN A 641 20.74 -20.59 -0.54
C ASN A 641 19.35 -20.52 -1.19
N GLU A 642 18.33 -21.09 -0.58
CA GLU A 642 16.94 -20.96 -1.06
C GLU A 642 16.43 -19.53 -0.87
N LYS A 643 16.73 -18.91 0.29
CA LYS A 643 16.36 -17.52 0.57
C LYS A 643 16.99 -16.50 -0.39
N LYS A 644 18.07 -16.85 -1.11
CA LYS A 644 18.66 -16.00 -2.16
C LYS A 644 17.79 -15.89 -3.41
N CYS A 645 16.89 -16.85 -3.65
CA CYS A 645 15.92 -16.75 -4.72
C CYS A 645 14.64 -16.17 -4.11
N GLU A 646 14.44 -14.87 -4.24
CA GLU A 646 13.42 -14.11 -3.50
C GLU A 646 12.01 -14.70 -3.66
N ILE A 647 11.66 -15.15 -4.86
CA ILE A 647 10.39 -15.83 -5.12
C ILE A 647 10.13 -17.04 -4.20
N VAL A 648 11.17 -17.78 -3.77
CA VAL A 648 11.00 -18.95 -2.89
C VAL A 648 10.60 -18.51 -1.49
N GLN A 649 11.14 -17.38 -1.04
CA GLN A 649 10.75 -16.81 0.24
C GLN A 649 9.36 -16.19 0.16
N GLN A 650 9.08 -15.39 -0.87
CA GLN A 650 7.78 -14.73 -1.06
C GLN A 650 6.63 -15.71 -1.25
N THR A 651 6.87 -16.86 -1.87
CA THR A 651 5.83 -17.85 -2.22
C THR A 651 5.81 -19.05 -1.27
N ARG A 652 6.57 -18.97 -0.18
CA ARG A 652 6.72 -20.04 0.83
C ARG A 652 5.38 -20.62 1.27
N GLU A 653 4.44 -19.75 1.62
CA GLU A 653 3.11 -20.17 2.06
C GLU A 653 2.35 -20.89 0.96
N PHE A 654 2.33 -20.34 -0.25
CA PHE A 654 1.62 -20.91 -1.40
C PHE A 654 2.11 -22.32 -1.74
N TYR A 655 3.43 -22.51 -1.91
CA TYR A 655 3.92 -23.84 -2.28
C TYR A 655 3.96 -24.80 -1.08
N SER A 656 4.00 -24.32 0.18
CA SER A 656 3.76 -25.17 1.35
C SER A 656 2.36 -25.76 1.32
N CYS A 657 1.35 -24.99 0.92
CA CYS A 657 -0.01 -25.52 0.70
C CYS A 657 -0.01 -26.64 -0.33
N LEU A 658 0.69 -26.46 -1.45
CA LEU A 658 0.82 -27.48 -2.49
C LEU A 658 1.48 -28.77 -2.00
N GLY A 659 2.50 -28.68 -1.13
CA GLY A 659 3.14 -29.84 -0.52
C GLY A 659 2.19 -30.60 0.42
N ILE A 660 1.39 -29.88 1.20
CA ILE A 660 0.34 -30.46 2.05
C ILE A 660 -0.73 -31.15 1.19
N VAL A 661 -1.19 -30.51 0.11
CA VAL A 661 -2.18 -31.10 -0.81
C VAL A 661 -1.62 -32.35 -1.50
N ALA A 662 -0.35 -32.34 -1.93
CA ALA A 662 0.30 -33.53 -2.48
C ALA A 662 0.34 -34.70 -1.49
N LYS A 663 0.60 -34.41 -0.21
CA LYS A 663 0.55 -35.42 0.84
C LYS A 663 -0.87 -35.94 1.06
N ILE A 664 -1.88 -35.08 1.07
CA ILE A 664 -3.27 -35.45 1.33
C ILE A 664 -3.87 -36.24 0.15
N MET A 665 -3.70 -35.74 -1.07
CA MET A 665 -4.39 -36.22 -2.27
C MET A 665 -3.64 -37.31 -3.02
N SER A 666 -2.33 -37.41 -2.82
CA SER A 666 -1.47 -38.38 -3.54
C SER A 666 -0.58 -39.21 -2.62
N ASP A 667 -0.64 -39.00 -1.30
CA ASP A 667 0.22 -39.65 -0.30
C ASP A 667 1.73 -39.48 -0.57
N VAL A 668 2.13 -38.37 -1.20
CA VAL A 668 3.54 -38.07 -1.51
C VAL A 668 4.06 -36.93 -0.62
N ASP A 669 5.15 -37.19 0.09
CA ASP A 669 5.88 -36.18 0.87
C ASP A 669 6.94 -35.49 -0.01
N ILE A 670 6.62 -34.28 -0.46
CA ILE A 670 7.50 -33.43 -1.24
C ILE A 670 7.68 -32.07 -0.57
N ALA A 671 8.83 -31.44 -0.81
CA ALA A 671 8.96 -30.00 -0.68
C ALA A 671 8.86 -29.41 -2.10
N PRO A 672 7.75 -28.76 -2.48
CA PRO A 672 7.58 -28.32 -3.86
C PRO A 672 8.68 -27.34 -4.32
N SER A 673 9.06 -27.48 -5.58
CA SER A 673 10.00 -26.57 -6.23
C SER A 673 9.27 -25.38 -6.85
N ALA A 674 9.32 -24.24 -6.16
CA ALA A 674 8.79 -22.98 -6.71
C ALA A 674 9.58 -22.56 -7.96
N THR A 675 10.90 -22.79 -7.97
CA THR A 675 11.75 -22.45 -9.13
C THR A 675 11.41 -23.26 -10.37
N TYR A 676 11.04 -24.54 -10.23
CA TYR A 676 10.47 -25.34 -11.31
C TYR A 676 9.16 -24.76 -11.81
N MET A 677 8.22 -24.41 -10.92
CA MET A 677 6.93 -23.87 -11.31
C MET A 677 7.08 -22.57 -12.10
N VAL A 678 8.05 -21.72 -11.73
CA VAL A 678 8.41 -20.55 -12.54
C VAL A 678 8.89 -21.00 -13.90
N ALA A 679 9.98 -21.78 -13.95
CA ALA A 679 10.65 -22.20 -15.18
C ALA A 679 9.75 -22.95 -16.17
N ALA A 680 8.85 -23.78 -15.67
CA ALA A 680 7.92 -24.56 -16.49
C ALA A 680 6.62 -23.81 -16.78
N GLY A 681 6.31 -22.76 -16.00
CA GLY A 681 5.13 -21.92 -16.14
C GLY A 681 5.16 -21.03 -17.39
N PRO A 682 4.14 -20.16 -17.54
CA PRO A 682 4.05 -19.26 -18.67
C PRO A 682 5.20 -18.25 -18.67
N ASN A 683 5.74 -17.98 -19.85
CA ASN A 683 6.71 -16.90 -20.06
C ASN A 683 6.07 -15.65 -20.69
N LYS A 684 4.81 -15.75 -21.10
CA LYS A 684 4.05 -14.67 -21.71
C LYS A 684 2.57 -14.81 -21.37
N ILE A 685 1.88 -13.69 -21.15
CA ILE A 685 0.43 -13.62 -21.00
C ILE A 685 -0.14 -12.88 -22.21
N THR A 686 -1.18 -13.45 -22.81
CA THR A 686 -2.00 -12.83 -23.85
C THR A 686 -3.45 -12.83 -23.41
N ILE A 687 -4.20 -11.81 -23.79
CA ILE A 687 -5.63 -11.71 -23.47
C ILE A 687 -6.40 -11.74 -24.77
N SER A 688 -7.21 -12.78 -24.96
CA SER A 688 -8.05 -12.94 -26.14
C SER A 688 -9.43 -12.35 -25.93
N ASN A 689 -10.15 -12.13 -27.04
CA ASN A 689 -11.49 -11.55 -27.06
C ASN A 689 -11.64 -10.15 -26.44
N VAL A 690 -10.53 -9.41 -26.28
CA VAL A 690 -10.57 -8.02 -25.81
C VAL A 690 -11.37 -7.16 -26.81
N PRO A 691 -12.41 -6.44 -26.35
CA PRO A 691 -13.15 -5.49 -27.17
C PRO A 691 -12.23 -4.48 -27.86
N GLN A 692 -12.55 -4.10 -29.10
CA GLN A 692 -11.65 -3.25 -29.91
C GLN A 692 -11.33 -1.91 -29.25
N ASN A 693 -12.25 -1.34 -28.47
CA ASN A 693 -12.11 -0.10 -27.70
C ASN A 693 -11.24 -0.27 -26.43
N GLU A 694 -10.95 -1.50 -25.99
CA GLU A 694 -10.16 -1.77 -24.78
C GLU A 694 -8.78 -2.36 -25.10
N LYS A 695 -8.49 -2.69 -26.36
CA LYS A 695 -7.20 -3.27 -26.77
C LYS A 695 -5.98 -2.43 -26.41
N GLU A 696 -6.13 -1.12 -26.25
CA GLU A 696 -5.03 -0.25 -25.83
C GLU A 696 -4.68 -0.42 -24.34
N GLN A 697 -5.63 -0.84 -23.52
CA GLN A 697 -5.43 -1.09 -22.08
C GLN A 697 -4.89 -2.50 -21.79
N PHE A 698 -5.09 -3.44 -22.70
CA PHE A 698 -4.65 -4.83 -22.55
C PHE A 698 -3.55 -5.16 -23.55
N SER A 699 -2.31 -5.06 -23.08
CA SER A 699 -1.14 -5.51 -23.82
C SER A 699 -0.68 -6.88 -23.35
N ASP A 700 0.00 -7.60 -24.24
CA ASP A 700 0.74 -8.80 -23.88
C ASP A 700 1.77 -8.48 -22.78
N ILE A 701 1.95 -9.40 -21.85
CA ILE A 701 2.88 -9.26 -20.71
C ILE A 701 3.95 -10.34 -20.81
N GLU A 702 5.22 -9.95 -20.84
CA GLU A 702 6.34 -10.89 -20.78
C GLU A 702 6.71 -11.16 -19.32
N ILE A 703 6.94 -12.43 -18.98
CA ILE A 703 7.35 -12.86 -17.64
C ILE A 703 8.85 -13.21 -17.71
N SER A 704 9.67 -12.52 -16.92
CA SER A 704 11.14 -12.57 -16.98
C SER A 704 11.75 -13.88 -16.46
N GLN A 705 10.94 -14.77 -15.88
CA GLN A 705 11.35 -16.12 -15.48
C GLN A 705 12.60 -16.09 -14.57
N SER A 706 12.58 -15.20 -13.59
CA SER A 706 13.73 -14.91 -12.72
C SER A 706 13.39 -15.08 -11.25
N CYS A 707 14.41 -15.09 -10.39
CA CYS A 707 14.22 -15.15 -8.93
C CYS A 707 13.66 -13.87 -8.32
N TYR A 708 13.50 -12.79 -9.09
CA TYR A 708 13.18 -11.44 -8.63
C TYR A 708 11.98 -10.84 -9.39
N ASP A 709 11.19 -11.68 -10.06
CA ASP A 709 10.07 -11.24 -10.87
C ASP A 709 8.77 -11.25 -10.06
N GLU A 710 8.13 -10.09 -9.99
CA GLU A 710 6.88 -9.88 -9.24
C GLU A 710 5.67 -10.57 -9.89
N LEU A 711 5.72 -10.86 -11.20
CA LEU A 711 4.63 -11.53 -11.95
C LEU A 711 4.64 -13.05 -11.82
N VAL A 712 5.56 -13.61 -11.02
CA VAL A 712 5.72 -15.06 -10.85
C VAL A 712 4.49 -15.74 -10.24
N GLN A 713 3.61 -15.00 -9.56
CA GLN A 713 2.34 -15.53 -9.07
C GLN A 713 1.49 -16.13 -10.20
N PHE A 714 1.54 -15.56 -11.42
CA PHE A 714 0.87 -16.15 -12.58
C PHE A 714 1.40 -17.55 -12.89
N SER A 715 2.72 -17.76 -12.78
CA SER A 715 3.32 -19.07 -12.97
C SER A 715 2.91 -20.08 -11.93
N LEU A 716 2.74 -19.64 -10.69
CA LEU A 716 2.29 -20.51 -9.61
C LEU A 716 0.82 -20.89 -9.73
N GLN A 717 -0.03 -19.94 -10.11
CA GLN A 717 -1.48 -20.13 -10.14
C GLN A 717 -1.99 -20.75 -11.45
N PHE A 718 -1.57 -20.21 -12.60
CA PHE A 718 -2.01 -20.69 -13.92
C PHE A 718 -1.13 -21.82 -14.47
N GLY A 719 0.11 -21.95 -14.00
CA GLY A 719 0.99 -23.05 -14.38
C GLY A 719 0.50 -24.40 -13.81
N LEU A 720 -0.04 -24.39 -12.59
CA LEU A 720 -0.39 -25.59 -11.83
C LEU A 720 -1.27 -26.60 -12.62
N PRO A 721 -2.38 -26.19 -13.28
CA PRO A 721 -3.21 -27.14 -14.03
C PRO A 721 -2.43 -27.90 -15.12
N LYS A 722 -1.51 -27.23 -15.83
CA LYS A 722 -0.79 -27.84 -16.97
C LYS A 722 0.47 -28.58 -16.55
N ILE A 723 1.28 -27.98 -15.68
CA ILE A 723 2.63 -28.48 -15.37
C ILE A 723 2.67 -29.32 -14.08
N GLY A 724 1.74 -29.06 -13.15
CA GLY A 724 1.75 -29.63 -11.81
C GLY A 724 2.91 -29.09 -10.97
N ILE A 725 3.38 -29.89 -10.03
CA ILE A 725 4.53 -29.58 -9.16
C ILE A 725 5.53 -30.73 -9.13
N SER A 726 6.78 -30.43 -8.84
CA SER A 726 7.84 -31.42 -8.62
C SER A 726 8.60 -31.14 -7.32
N ASP A 727 9.29 -32.16 -6.81
CA ASP A 727 10.06 -32.08 -5.57
C ASP A 727 11.33 -31.23 -5.76
N SER A 728 11.67 -30.41 -4.76
CA SER A 728 12.86 -29.56 -4.75
C SER A 728 14.17 -30.35 -4.74
N THR A 729 14.15 -31.64 -4.41
CA THR A 729 15.28 -32.55 -4.62
C THR A 729 15.59 -32.76 -6.09
N CYS A 730 14.58 -32.73 -6.98
CA CYS A 730 14.76 -32.79 -8.43
C CYS A 730 15.13 -31.41 -8.99
N PHE A 731 14.42 -30.36 -8.57
CA PHE A 731 14.66 -28.97 -8.98
C PHE A 731 14.93 -28.07 -7.75
N PRO A 732 16.19 -27.84 -7.38
CA PRO A 732 16.52 -27.08 -6.19
C PRO A 732 15.94 -25.66 -6.21
N ASN A 733 15.38 -25.24 -5.08
CA ASN A 733 14.87 -23.88 -4.86
C ASN A 733 15.98 -22.82 -4.71
N THR A 734 17.17 -23.08 -5.26
CA THR A 734 18.33 -22.16 -5.18
C THR A 734 18.50 -21.30 -6.44
N GLY A 735 17.68 -21.52 -7.47
CA GLY A 735 17.70 -20.75 -8.72
C GLY A 735 16.75 -21.34 -9.76
N ILE A 736 16.40 -20.55 -10.79
CA ILE A 736 15.53 -20.99 -11.88
C ILE A 736 16.26 -22.03 -12.75
N PRO A 737 15.73 -23.26 -12.90
CA PRO A 737 16.37 -24.29 -13.73
C PRO A 737 16.30 -23.91 -15.22
N ALA A 738 17.41 -24.15 -15.93
CA ALA A 738 17.49 -23.91 -17.38
C ALA A 738 16.84 -25.03 -18.22
N ASP A 739 16.69 -26.23 -17.64
CA ASP A 739 16.07 -27.39 -18.26
C ASP A 739 15.10 -28.03 -17.25
N VAL A 740 13.82 -28.11 -17.62
CA VAL A 740 12.75 -28.70 -16.80
C VAL A 740 12.41 -30.13 -17.20
N THR A 741 13.12 -30.70 -18.17
CA THR A 741 12.89 -32.06 -18.67
C THR A 741 13.66 -33.14 -17.89
N LYS A 742 14.63 -32.72 -17.06
CA LYS A 742 15.49 -33.60 -16.25
C LYS A 742 15.74 -32.96 -14.89
N CYS A 743 15.91 -33.78 -13.86
CA CYS A 743 16.34 -33.29 -12.55
C CYS A 743 17.76 -32.70 -12.63
N ALA A 744 18.15 -31.97 -11.58
CA ALA A 744 19.47 -31.33 -11.46
C ALA A 744 20.66 -32.30 -11.54
N ASP A 745 20.43 -33.61 -11.38
CA ASP A 745 21.45 -34.66 -11.60
C ASP A 745 21.70 -34.99 -13.09
N GLY A 746 20.90 -34.43 -14.00
CA GLY A 746 20.94 -34.62 -15.44
C GLY A 746 20.52 -36.02 -15.93
N LYS A 747 20.06 -36.91 -15.05
CA LYS A 747 19.76 -38.32 -15.36
C LYS A 747 18.34 -38.72 -15.00
N THR A 748 17.83 -38.23 -13.88
CA THR A 748 16.54 -38.64 -13.33
C THR A 748 15.42 -37.90 -14.07
N THR A 749 14.39 -38.64 -14.48
CA THR A 749 13.18 -38.07 -15.06
C THR A 749 12.34 -37.48 -13.93
N PRO A 750 11.90 -36.21 -14.03
CA PRO A 750 11.10 -35.60 -12.98
C PRO A 750 9.74 -36.29 -12.81
N GLU A 751 9.32 -36.44 -11.56
CA GLU A 751 7.95 -36.80 -11.23
C GLU A 751 7.12 -35.54 -11.01
N PHE A 752 5.88 -35.57 -11.49
CA PHE A 752 4.97 -34.44 -11.43
C PHE A 752 3.69 -34.85 -10.71
N HIS A 753 3.26 -34.02 -9.76
CA HIS A 753 2.05 -34.22 -8.97
C HIS A 753 1.09 -33.05 -9.17
N LEU A 754 -0.18 -33.24 -8.77
CA LEU A 754 -1.21 -32.21 -8.83
C LEU A 754 -1.42 -31.59 -10.22
N LYS A 755 -1.19 -32.35 -11.30
CA LYS A 755 -1.68 -31.96 -12.63
C LYS A 755 -3.20 -31.89 -12.60
N ASP A 756 -3.75 -30.96 -13.37
CA ASP A 756 -5.18 -30.64 -13.44
C ASP A 756 -5.76 -30.00 -12.16
N TYR A 757 -4.92 -29.61 -11.20
CA TYR A 757 -5.37 -28.81 -10.06
C TYR A 757 -5.32 -27.33 -10.38
N SER A 758 -6.28 -26.57 -9.85
CA SER A 758 -6.30 -25.11 -9.87
C SER A 758 -6.39 -24.55 -8.46
N THR A 759 -6.05 -23.27 -8.33
CA THR A 759 -6.25 -22.49 -7.11
C THR A 759 -7.69 -22.01 -7.08
N GLY A 760 -8.43 -22.39 -6.04
CA GLY A 760 -9.79 -21.92 -5.79
C GLY A 760 -9.82 -20.93 -4.63
N GLY A 761 -10.46 -19.79 -4.82
CA GLY A 761 -10.82 -18.87 -3.74
C GLY A 761 -12.27 -19.05 -3.31
N PHE A 762 -12.57 -18.61 -2.10
CA PHE A 762 -13.92 -18.57 -1.57
C PHE A 762 -14.11 -17.37 -0.64
N GLU A 763 -15.36 -16.95 -0.52
CA GLU A 763 -15.77 -15.82 0.31
C GLU A 763 -16.97 -16.24 1.18
N GLN A 764 -17.14 -15.58 2.32
CA GLN A 764 -18.32 -15.73 3.18
C GLN A 764 -18.62 -17.17 3.63
N ALA A 765 -17.58 -17.96 3.89
CA ALA A 765 -17.76 -19.32 4.39
C ALA A 765 -17.94 -19.29 5.91
N ASN A 766 -19.06 -19.80 6.43
CA ASN A 766 -19.20 -19.98 7.88
C ASN A 766 -18.39 -21.19 8.38
N VAL A 767 -18.37 -21.42 9.70
CA VAL A 767 -17.65 -22.53 10.34
C VAL A 767 -18.01 -23.90 9.76
N LYS A 768 -19.30 -24.15 9.45
CA LYS A 768 -19.74 -25.43 8.89
C LYS A 768 -19.20 -25.62 7.47
N THR A 769 -19.26 -24.57 6.65
CA THR A 769 -18.75 -24.57 5.28
C THR A 769 -17.24 -24.76 5.26
N MET A 770 -16.50 -24.11 6.16
CA MET A 770 -15.06 -24.34 6.36
C MET A 770 -14.74 -25.80 6.69
N LYS A 771 -15.50 -26.44 7.57
CA LYS A 771 -15.33 -27.87 7.88
C LYS A 771 -15.62 -28.76 6.67
N GLU A 772 -16.66 -28.47 5.90
CA GLU A 772 -16.97 -29.20 4.65
C GLU A 772 -15.85 -29.04 3.61
N MET A 773 -15.25 -27.86 3.48
CA MET A 773 -14.07 -27.66 2.62
C MET A 773 -12.89 -28.51 3.09
N LEU A 774 -12.58 -28.52 4.39
CA LEU A 774 -11.50 -29.36 4.93
C LEU A 774 -11.73 -30.85 4.67
N ILE A 775 -12.97 -31.33 4.76
CA ILE A 775 -13.33 -32.73 4.49
C ILE A 775 -13.15 -33.11 3.01
N ARG A 776 -13.26 -32.16 2.08
CA ARG A 776 -13.23 -32.41 0.62
C ARG A 776 -11.87 -32.09 -0.01
N PHE A 777 -11.23 -31.02 0.44
CA PHE A 777 -9.97 -30.51 -0.12
C PHE A 777 -8.78 -30.73 0.81
N GLY A 778 -9.01 -31.13 2.07
CA GLY A 778 -7.98 -31.47 3.04
C GLY A 778 -7.27 -30.29 3.69
N MET A 779 -7.15 -29.16 3.01
CA MET A 779 -6.60 -27.95 3.61
C MET A 779 -7.32 -26.71 3.08
N VAL A 780 -7.30 -25.67 3.90
CA VAL A 780 -7.80 -24.34 3.54
C VAL A 780 -6.82 -23.32 4.07
N TYR A 781 -6.32 -22.43 3.21
CA TYR A 781 -5.49 -21.30 3.63
C TYR A 781 -6.37 -20.07 3.85
N THR A 782 -6.24 -19.47 5.02
CA THR A 782 -6.99 -18.26 5.42
C THR A 782 -6.02 -17.26 6.04
N TYR A 783 -6.54 -16.12 6.48
CA TYR A 783 -5.75 -15.18 7.28
C TYR A 783 -5.24 -15.81 8.59
N TYR A 784 -5.76 -16.96 9.06
CA TYR A 784 -5.21 -17.69 10.21
C TYR A 784 -3.92 -18.46 9.90
N GLY A 785 -3.66 -18.77 8.62
CA GLY A 785 -2.63 -19.70 8.16
C GLY A 785 -3.26 -20.89 7.43
N ILE A 786 -2.51 -22.00 7.33
CA ILE A 786 -2.95 -23.22 6.65
C ILE A 786 -3.75 -24.08 7.62
N ILE A 787 -5.08 -24.04 7.54
CA ILE A 787 -5.95 -24.89 8.35
C ILE A 787 -5.95 -26.30 7.76
N ILE A 788 -5.62 -27.31 8.57
CA ILE A 788 -5.57 -28.73 8.17
C ILE A 788 -6.55 -29.60 8.95
N GLY A 789 -7.41 -28.99 9.78
CA GLY A 789 -8.36 -29.70 10.61
C GLY A 789 -8.92 -28.88 11.75
N TRP A 790 -9.62 -29.54 12.68
CA TRP A 790 -10.12 -28.97 13.92
C TRP A 790 -10.09 -30.00 15.05
N GLU A 791 -10.00 -29.50 16.27
CA GLU A 791 -10.13 -30.26 17.52
C GLU A 791 -11.01 -29.46 18.47
N ASP A 792 -12.17 -30.01 18.79
CA ASP A 792 -13.25 -29.37 19.54
C ASP A 792 -13.66 -28.03 18.90
N ASN A 793 -13.41 -26.92 19.61
CA ASN A 793 -13.68 -25.56 19.17
C ASN A 793 -12.41 -24.82 18.72
N ASN A 794 -11.40 -25.54 18.25
CA ASN A 794 -10.17 -24.96 17.71
C ASN A 794 -9.86 -25.48 16.32
N TRP A 795 -9.50 -24.58 15.41
CA TRP A 795 -8.79 -24.90 14.17
C TRP A 795 -7.40 -25.44 14.49
N VAL A 796 -6.96 -26.46 13.75
CA VAL A 796 -5.56 -26.91 13.75
C VAL A 796 -4.88 -26.28 12.55
N VAL A 797 -3.91 -25.42 12.83
CA VAL A 797 -3.30 -24.52 11.84
C VAL A 797 -1.82 -24.82 11.73
N ALA A 798 -1.34 -25.06 10.51
CA ALA A 798 0.08 -25.04 10.19
C ALA A 798 0.51 -23.57 10.03
N GLU A 799 1.30 -23.11 10.99
CA GLU A 799 1.78 -21.73 11.07
C GLU A 799 3.28 -21.67 10.74
N GLN A 800 3.66 -20.69 9.94
CA GLN A 800 5.06 -20.47 9.58
C GLN A 800 5.81 -19.78 10.72
N GLU A 801 6.92 -20.37 11.14
CA GLU A 801 7.83 -19.79 12.11
C GLU A 801 8.79 -18.78 11.45
N TYR A 802 9.48 -17.96 12.26
CA TYR A 802 10.40 -16.93 11.76
C TYR A 802 11.52 -17.49 10.87
N ASP A 803 11.99 -18.70 11.18
CA ASP A 803 13.03 -19.35 10.40
C ASP A 803 12.51 -19.94 9.07
N THR A 804 11.19 -19.85 8.80
CA THR A 804 10.40 -20.40 7.67
C THR A 804 10.02 -21.88 7.80
N SER A 805 10.28 -22.51 8.94
CA SER A 805 9.72 -23.83 9.28
C SER A 805 8.22 -23.73 9.55
N TYR A 806 7.52 -24.86 9.62
CA TYR A 806 6.10 -24.91 9.96
C TYR A 806 5.88 -25.76 11.20
N THR A 807 5.05 -25.26 12.12
CA THR A 807 4.58 -25.99 13.28
C THR A 807 3.06 -26.01 13.33
N LEU A 808 2.48 -27.00 14.02
CA LEU A 808 1.04 -27.03 14.26
C LEU A 808 0.69 -26.27 15.52
N LYS A 809 -0.25 -25.33 15.38
CA LYS A 809 -0.85 -24.58 16.48
C LYS A 809 -2.36 -24.78 16.47
N THR A 810 -3.00 -24.39 17.56
CA THR A 810 -4.46 -24.39 17.65
C THR A 810 -4.95 -22.95 17.74
N GLN A 811 -6.03 -22.65 17.04
CA GLN A 811 -6.66 -21.33 17.04
C GLN A 811 -8.15 -21.47 17.32
N ARG A 812 -8.68 -20.69 18.27
CA ARG A 812 -10.10 -20.76 18.62
C ARG A 812 -10.98 -20.47 17.39
N ILE A 813 -12.02 -21.29 17.21
CA ILE A 813 -13.03 -21.08 16.17
C ILE A 813 -13.96 -19.95 16.65
N TYR A 814 -14.13 -18.95 15.79
CA TYR A 814 -15.06 -17.85 15.97
C TYR A 814 -16.20 -17.99 14.97
N ASP A 815 -17.40 -17.56 15.36
CA ASP A 815 -18.57 -17.56 14.47
C ASP A 815 -18.55 -16.30 13.61
N ILE A 816 -17.68 -16.33 12.61
CA ILE A 816 -17.44 -15.25 11.64
C ILE A 816 -17.37 -15.86 10.23
N ASP A 817 -17.47 -14.99 9.25
CA ASP A 817 -17.29 -15.36 7.85
C ASP A 817 -15.80 -15.45 7.50
N TYR A 818 -15.43 -16.57 6.88
CA TYR A 818 -14.06 -16.85 6.45
C TYR A 818 -13.91 -16.57 4.95
N ILE A 819 -12.72 -16.05 4.59
CA ILE A 819 -12.26 -15.86 3.21
C ILE A 819 -10.91 -16.57 3.11
N GLY A 820 -10.66 -17.22 1.97
CA GLY A 820 -9.42 -17.95 1.80
C GLY A 820 -9.25 -18.60 0.43
N ILE A 821 -8.26 -19.48 0.35
CA ILE A 821 -7.95 -20.28 -0.84
C ILE A 821 -7.84 -21.76 -0.48
N LEU A 822 -8.04 -22.60 -1.48
CA LEU A 822 -7.88 -24.05 -1.46
C LEU A 822 -7.40 -24.52 -2.84
N PHE A 823 -7.07 -25.81 -2.96
CA PHE A 823 -6.67 -26.41 -4.23
C PHE A 823 -7.69 -27.48 -4.62
N LEU A 824 -8.19 -27.38 -5.85
CA LEU A 824 -9.22 -28.28 -6.37
C LEU A 824 -8.78 -28.87 -7.69
N LYS A 825 -9.09 -30.15 -7.90
CA LYS A 825 -8.90 -30.77 -9.20
C LYS A 825 -10.02 -30.30 -10.14
N VAL A 826 -9.68 -29.53 -11.16
CA VAL A 826 -10.66 -29.05 -12.13
C VAL A 826 -11.19 -30.27 -12.87
N LYS A 827 -12.51 -30.50 -12.81
CA LYS A 827 -13.13 -31.53 -13.64
C LYS A 827 -12.90 -31.11 -15.09
N GLU A 828 -12.22 -31.93 -15.89
CA GLU A 828 -12.19 -31.71 -17.33
C GLU A 828 -13.64 -31.51 -17.79
N GLN A 829 -13.95 -30.33 -18.34
CA GLN A 829 -15.15 -30.17 -19.14
C GLN A 829 -14.93 -31.05 -20.37
N LEU A 830 -15.30 -32.32 -20.23
CA LEU A 830 -15.24 -33.26 -21.33
C LEU A 830 -16.05 -32.63 -22.48
N PRO A 831 -15.52 -32.57 -23.71
CA PRO A 831 -16.30 -32.10 -24.84
C PRO A 831 -17.64 -32.85 -24.85
N LEU A 832 -18.75 -32.13 -25.11
CA LEU A 832 -20.13 -32.60 -24.99
C LEU A 832 -20.34 -34.02 -25.54
N ASP A 833 -19.60 -34.36 -26.59
CA ASP A 833 -19.54 -35.63 -27.29
C ASP A 833 -19.16 -36.83 -26.39
N GLU A 834 -18.24 -36.64 -25.44
CA GLU A 834 -17.83 -37.65 -24.46
C GLU A 834 -18.78 -37.72 -23.27
N GLU A 835 -19.38 -36.61 -22.88
CA GLU A 835 -20.43 -36.59 -21.85
C GLU A 835 -21.67 -37.39 -22.32
N ILE A 836 -22.02 -37.26 -23.60
CA ILE A 836 -23.05 -38.07 -24.26
C ILE A 836 -22.66 -39.56 -24.25
N LYS A 837 -21.39 -39.92 -24.52
CA LYS A 837 -20.93 -41.32 -24.41
C LYS A 837 -21.00 -41.85 -22.98
N ARG A 838 -20.69 -41.03 -21.98
CA ARG A 838 -20.67 -41.41 -20.56
C ARG A 838 -22.09 -41.57 -19.98
N SER A 839 -23.06 -40.82 -20.49
CA SER A 839 -24.48 -40.95 -20.12
C SER A 839 -25.13 -42.27 -20.55
N GLY A 840 -24.42 -43.10 -21.34
CA GLY A 840 -24.95 -44.37 -21.86
C GLY A 840 -26.06 -44.20 -22.90
N LEU A 841 -26.41 -42.97 -23.28
CA LEU A 841 -27.28 -42.72 -24.42
C LEU A 841 -26.52 -43.06 -25.69
N SER A 842 -26.85 -44.20 -26.32
CA SER A 842 -26.38 -44.47 -27.66
C SER A 842 -26.81 -43.33 -28.60
N THR A 843 -25.99 -42.99 -29.58
CA THR A 843 -26.32 -41.97 -30.59
C THR A 843 -27.68 -42.24 -31.26
N GLY A 844 -28.10 -43.52 -31.33
CA GLY A 844 -29.43 -43.92 -31.80
C GLY A 844 -30.58 -43.50 -30.88
N ALA A 845 -30.39 -43.48 -29.55
CA ALA A 845 -31.40 -43.03 -28.60
C ALA A 845 -31.60 -41.51 -28.66
N LEU A 846 -30.51 -40.73 -28.80
CA LEU A 846 -30.58 -39.28 -28.95
C LEU A 846 -31.27 -38.89 -30.27
N VAL A 847 -30.89 -39.53 -31.38
CA VAL A 847 -31.57 -39.36 -32.67
C VAL A 847 -33.04 -39.76 -32.56
N GLY A 848 -33.36 -40.84 -31.83
CA GLY A 848 -34.74 -41.24 -31.56
C GLY A 848 -35.56 -40.18 -30.82
N ILE A 849 -34.98 -39.55 -29.79
CA ILE A 849 -35.62 -38.47 -29.02
C ILE A 849 -35.82 -37.23 -29.91
N ILE A 850 -34.81 -36.82 -30.67
CA ILE A 850 -34.89 -35.67 -31.59
C ILE A 850 -35.98 -35.92 -32.65
N VAL A 851 -36.03 -37.12 -33.24
CA VAL A 851 -37.07 -37.50 -34.20
C VAL A 851 -38.46 -37.50 -33.55
N ALA A 852 -38.60 -38.03 -32.33
CA ALA A 852 -39.87 -38.01 -31.60
C ALA A 852 -40.37 -36.58 -31.31
N VAL A 853 -39.47 -35.68 -30.89
CA VAL A 853 -39.79 -34.26 -30.65
C VAL A 853 -40.19 -33.58 -31.96
N LEU A 854 -39.46 -33.80 -33.05
CA LEU A 854 -39.81 -33.25 -34.37
C LEU A 854 -41.17 -33.74 -34.87
N VAL A 855 -41.53 -35.01 -34.63
CA VAL A 855 -42.85 -35.56 -34.97
C VAL A 855 -43.95 -34.90 -34.14
N VAL A 856 -43.72 -34.69 -32.84
CA VAL A 856 -44.70 -34.01 -31.96
C VAL A 856 -44.87 -32.55 -32.37
N VAL A 857 -43.78 -31.83 -32.66
CA VAL A 857 -43.85 -30.44 -33.14
C VAL A 857 -44.59 -30.37 -34.48
N ALA A 858 -44.29 -31.26 -35.43
CA ALA A 858 -45.01 -31.33 -36.69
C ALA A 858 -46.51 -31.61 -36.49
N ALA A 859 -46.86 -32.52 -35.58
CA ALA A 859 -48.26 -32.80 -35.25
C ALA A 859 -48.96 -31.58 -34.64
N ILE A 860 -48.31 -30.85 -33.73
CA ILE A 860 -48.84 -29.61 -33.14
C ILE A 860 -49.04 -28.55 -34.22
N VAL A 861 -48.07 -28.36 -35.13
CA VAL A 861 -48.20 -27.42 -36.24
C VAL A 861 -49.37 -27.79 -37.15
N VAL A 862 -49.55 -29.07 -37.48
CA VAL A 862 -50.71 -29.54 -38.25
C VAL A 862 -52.01 -29.27 -37.50
N ILE A 863 -52.08 -29.54 -36.20
CA ILE A 863 -53.26 -29.24 -35.37
C ILE A 863 -53.56 -27.74 -35.38
N ILE A 864 -52.55 -26.88 -35.22
CA ILE A 864 -52.72 -25.42 -35.29
C ILE A 864 -53.23 -24.99 -36.66
N ILE A 865 -52.68 -25.52 -37.76
CA ILE A 865 -53.14 -25.23 -39.12
C ILE A 865 -54.59 -25.66 -39.31
N VAL A 866 -54.98 -26.84 -38.82
CA VAL A 866 -56.37 -27.33 -38.89
C VAL A 866 -57.30 -26.43 -38.08
N ILE A 867 -56.92 -26.05 -36.85
CA ILE A 867 -57.69 -25.14 -36.02
C ILE A 867 -57.88 -23.78 -36.73
N LEU A 868 -56.81 -23.23 -37.29
CA LEU A 868 -56.86 -21.98 -38.05
C LEU A 868 -57.74 -22.09 -39.31
N TYR A 869 -57.73 -23.23 -40.00
CA TYR A 869 -58.58 -23.48 -41.18
C TYR A 869 -60.07 -23.51 -40.85
N TYR A 870 -60.46 -23.98 -39.66
CA TYR A 870 -61.87 -23.99 -39.23
C TYR A 870 -62.33 -22.67 -38.59
N LEU A 871 -61.39 -21.77 -38.26
CA LEU A 871 -61.68 -20.44 -37.71
C LEU A 871 -61.82 -19.36 -38.80
N VAL A 872 -61.40 -19.65 -40.04
CA VAL A 872 -61.62 -18.84 -41.25
C VAL A 872 -62.82 -19.38 -42.00
#